data_AF-A0A851D724-F1
#
_entry.id   AF-A0A851D724-F1
#
_cell.length_a   1.000
_cell.length_b   1.000
_cell.length_c   1.000
_cell.angle_alpha   90.00
_cell.angle_beta   90.00
_cell.angle_gamma   90.00
#
_symmetry.space_group_name_H-M   'P 1'
#
loop_
_entity.id
_entity.type
_entity.pdbx_description
1 polymer ?
#
loop_
_entity_poly.entity_id
_entity_poly.type
_entity_poly.pdbx_seq_one_letter_code
_entity_poly.pdbx_strand_id
1 'polypeptide(L)'
;EEEEEEEEEEEEEDDWWSQFYAAMGDKAKSRGETNRDRLKIYGCELEAVPEFEGLQDFCQTFPLYQPGGHPALGEDPVPVGEFKGLFRIYPLPEDPAVPPPPRLFQELPPSQPQRCLVRVYIVRAFDLPPRDRNGLCDPYVRVSLGTKTLGKRDQYVPNTLEPVFGRLFEVTGTIPLEKDLRVSLLDYDLVPPDQEIGTTTIDLENRLLSRYRAHCGLPTRYHDTGPGCWRDQLPPSRALEHFAHTRGLPAPEFSAEGTAVTFGDQTFLLSSFGGCGSGWGAQRGPDPLPWVEGDDSGLAESGSPRQRHLGAPRERLALHVLRAWHLVPQHLETRTLYNSTQPGLEQGKVQMWVDVFPASLGPPGPPVDITPPKPRRYELRCVVWNTRDVDLRDINLVGQRMSDIYVTGWLDGLEEQRQRTDIHYRSLDGDGAFNWRFVFPFEYLVGEQLCVLPQKEHFWSLDETVQKVPPKLILQVWDNDKFSADDFLGVLELELTKLPRPAQHPGDCTPMLQGTPKSPWPWKGRKAPSRLSLFRQRRARGWWPCTVQDGGKWRLSGKLELSLELLTAKEAEERPVGKGREEPNMYPTLPAPVRPEWSFLWVQAPLRTLRHGLWRQHRVRLSLALATLLLLALLFAFVYSAPGYLAMKLVNPLQGASFARGEQP
;
A
#
# COMPACT_ATOMS: atom_id res chain seq x y z
N GLU A 1 -5.55 23.10 -10.40
CA GLU A 1 -4.92 22.92 -9.07
C GLU A 1 -5.89 22.26 -8.10
N GLU A 2 -6.75 22.93 -7.31
CA GLU A 2 -7.66 22.21 -6.38
C GLU A 2 -8.61 21.21 -7.10
N GLU A 3 -9.19 21.56 -8.25
CA GLU A 3 -10.01 20.63 -9.05
C GLU A 3 -9.21 19.49 -9.70
N GLU A 4 -7.96 19.75 -10.10
CA GLU A 4 -7.07 18.71 -10.68
C GLU A 4 -6.58 17.75 -9.59
N GLU A 5 -6.37 18.24 -8.37
CA GLU A 5 -5.99 17.41 -7.21
C GLU A 5 -7.17 16.56 -6.70
N GLU A 6 -8.39 17.12 -6.70
CA GLU A 6 -9.60 16.33 -6.45
C GLU A 6 -9.79 15.25 -7.54
N GLU A 7 -9.49 15.56 -8.81
CA GLU A 7 -9.53 14.58 -9.90
C GLU A 7 -8.45 13.48 -9.76
N GLU A 8 -7.22 13.81 -9.37
CA GLU A 8 -6.17 12.80 -9.10
C GLU A 8 -6.53 11.91 -7.89
N GLU A 9 -7.11 12.47 -6.82
CA GLU A 9 -7.55 11.70 -5.65
C GLU A 9 -8.79 10.83 -5.96
N GLU A 10 -9.69 11.28 -6.84
CA GLU A 10 -10.86 10.51 -7.31
C GLU A 10 -10.48 9.38 -8.29
N GLU A 11 -9.56 9.61 -9.22
CA GLU A 11 -9.02 8.55 -10.11
C GLU A 11 -8.28 7.47 -9.29
N GLU A 12 -7.63 7.84 -8.18
CA GLU A 12 -7.02 6.91 -7.23
C GLU A 12 -8.02 6.16 -6.34
N GLU A 13 -9.25 6.65 -6.16
CA GLU A 13 -10.31 5.89 -5.45
C GLU A 13 -10.90 4.75 -6.32
N ASP A 14 -10.72 4.78 -7.65
CA ASP A 14 -11.27 3.77 -8.60
C ASP A 14 -10.20 2.99 -9.38
N ASP A 15 -9.00 2.82 -8.79
CA ASP A 15 -7.95 2.00 -9.37
C ASP A 15 -8.25 0.49 -9.32
N TRP A 16 -7.57 -0.32 -10.16
CA TRP A 16 -7.80 -1.76 -10.22
C TRP A 16 -7.51 -2.46 -8.87
N TRP A 17 -6.53 -1.97 -8.11
CA TRP A 17 -6.17 -2.53 -6.81
C TRP A 17 -7.28 -2.33 -5.77
N SER A 18 -7.99 -1.21 -5.80
CA SER A 18 -9.16 -0.97 -4.94
C SER A 18 -10.27 -1.99 -5.21
N GLN A 19 -10.52 -2.33 -6.49
CA GLN A 19 -11.46 -3.40 -6.86
C GLN A 19 -10.99 -4.77 -6.38
N PHE A 20 -9.69 -5.05 -6.51
CA PHE A 20 -9.09 -6.30 -6.03
C PHE A 20 -9.22 -6.46 -4.51
N TYR A 21 -8.87 -5.46 -3.72
CA TYR A 21 -8.99 -5.50 -2.26
C TYR A 21 -10.45 -5.60 -1.80
N ALA A 22 -11.37 -4.90 -2.47
CA ALA A 22 -12.80 -5.04 -2.24
C ALA A 22 -13.29 -6.47 -2.52
N ALA A 23 -12.81 -7.10 -3.60
CA ALA A 23 -13.15 -8.48 -3.96
C ALA A 23 -12.60 -9.52 -2.96
N MET A 24 -11.40 -9.28 -2.41
CA MET A 24 -10.81 -10.07 -1.33
C MET A 24 -11.53 -9.89 0.02
N GLY A 25 -12.42 -8.90 0.15
CA GLY A 25 -13.14 -8.60 1.39
C GLY A 25 -12.35 -7.77 2.39
N ASP A 26 -11.22 -7.18 1.98
CA ASP A 26 -10.42 -6.28 2.82
C ASP A 26 -11.06 -4.89 2.86
N LYS A 27 -11.99 -4.72 3.80
CA LYS A 27 -12.72 -3.46 3.99
C LYS A 27 -11.84 -2.29 4.44
N ALA A 28 -10.62 -2.56 4.94
CA ALA A 28 -9.70 -1.52 5.38
C ALA A 28 -8.96 -0.90 4.19
N LYS A 29 -8.67 -1.71 3.17
CA LYS A 29 -8.01 -1.28 1.91
C LYS A 29 -9.00 -0.92 0.80
N SER A 30 -10.26 -1.36 0.87
CA SER A 30 -11.30 -0.96 -0.09
C SER A 30 -11.73 0.49 0.17
N ARG A 31 -11.32 1.41 -0.71
CA ARG A 31 -11.72 2.83 -0.66
C ARG A 31 -13.15 3.02 -1.16
N GLY A 32 -14.14 2.64 -0.35
CA GLY A 32 -15.55 2.93 -0.61
C GLY A 32 -16.53 1.78 -0.33
N GLU A 33 -17.73 2.14 0.14
CA GLU A 33 -18.86 1.21 0.38
C GLU A 33 -19.56 0.73 -0.90
N THR A 34 -19.12 1.14 -2.09
CA THR A 34 -19.79 0.81 -3.35
C THR A 34 -19.39 -0.56 -3.88
N ASN A 35 -20.03 -1.58 -3.30
CA ASN A 35 -20.11 -3.00 -3.68
C ASN A 35 -20.63 -3.26 -5.12
N ARG A 36 -20.26 -2.44 -6.11
CA ARG A 36 -20.96 -2.35 -7.41
C ARG A 36 -20.19 -2.96 -8.60
N ASP A 37 -18.85 -2.97 -8.58
CA ASP A 37 -18.02 -3.55 -9.64
C ASP A 37 -17.06 -4.60 -9.05
N ARG A 38 -17.59 -5.77 -8.70
CA ARG A 38 -16.78 -6.84 -8.08
C ARG A 38 -16.10 -7.70 -9.14
N LEU A 39 -14.77 -7.64 -9.17
CA LEU A 39 -13.90 -8.66 -9.76
C LEU A 39 -14.23 -10.03 -9.15
N LYS A 40 -14.47 -11.07 -9.98
CA LYS A 40 -14.72 -12.43 -9.47
C LYS A 40 -13.38 -13.13 -9.23
N ILE A 41 -13.11 -13.52 -7.98
CA ILE A 41 -11.89 -14.26 -7.63
C ILE A 41 -12.22 -15.75 -7.55
N TYR A 42 -11.57 -16.55 -8.39
CA TYR A 42 -11.60 -18.00 -8.35
C TYR A 42 -10.41 -18.51 -7.55
N GLY A 43 -10.69 -19.40 -6.58
CA GLY A 43 -9.65 -20.03 -5.74
C GLY A 43 -8.90 -21.19 -6.42
N CYS A 44 -9.16 -21.42 -7.71
CA CYS A 44 -8.56 -22.45 -8.55
C CYS A 44 -8.39 -21.93 -9.98
N GLU A 45 -7.81 -22.78 -10.84
CA GLU A 45 -7.74 -22.60 -12.29
C GLU A 45 -9.15 -22.45 -12.88
N LEU A 46 -9.34 -21.58 -13.88
CA LEU A 46 -10.65 -21.44 -14.53
C LEU A 46 -11.14 -22.74 -15.17
N GLU A 47 -10.22 -23.59 -15.67
CA GLU A 47 -10.54 -24.93 -16.15
C GLU A 47 -11.12 -25.84 -15.05
N ALA A 48 -10.73 -25.64 -13.79
CA ALA A 48 -11.20 -26.43 -12.65
C ALA A 48 -12.56 -25.94 -12.10
N VAL A 49 -13.08 -24.81 -12.58
CA VAL A 49 -14.39 -24.29 -12.16
C VAL A 49 -15.49 -25.16 -12.77
N PRO A 50 -16.38 -25.79 -11.96
CA PRO A 50 -17.41 -26.69 -12.48
C PRO A 50 -18.35 -26.05 -13.50
N GLU A 51 -18.62 -24.74 -13.34
CA GLU A 51 -19.46 -23.92 -14.22
C GLU A 51 -18.98 -23.91 -15.68
N PHE A 52 -17.69 -24.15 -15.91
CA PHE A 52 -17.05 -24.05 -17.23
C PHE A 52 -16.60 -25.39 -17.82
N GLU A 53 -16.94 -26.51 -17.17
CA GLU A 53 -16.77 -27.87 -17.72
C GLU A 53 -15.35 -28.15 -18.29
N GLY A 54 -14.29 -27.65 -17.65
CA GLY A 54 -12.93 -27.86 -18.12
C GLY A 54 -12.48 -26.97 -19.27
N LEU A 55 -13.36 -26.15 -19.83
CA LEU A 55 -13.17 -25.44 -21.11
C LEU A 55 -12.86 -26.40 -22.28
N GLN A 56 -13.28 -27.67 -22.15
CA GLN A 56 -13.07 -28.74 -23.14
C GLN A 56 -14.35 -29.03 -23.95
N ASP A 57 -15.26 -28.05 -24.01
CA ASP A 57 -16.54 -28.16 -24.70
C ASP A 57 -16.39 -28.19 -26.22
N PHE A 58 -15.36 -27.52 -26.76
CA PHE A 58 -15.01 -27.55 -28.18
C PHE A 58 -14.17 -28.77 -28.56
N CYS A 59 -13.06 -29.00 -27.87
CA CYS A 59 -12.18 -30.15 -28.06
C CYS A 59 -11.68 -30.70 -26.73
N GLN A 60 -11.62 -32.03 -26.61
CA GLN A 60 -11.01 -32.73 -25.48
C GLN A 60 -9.60 -33.16 -25.85
N THR A 61 -8.71 -33.17 -24.86
CA THR A 61 -7.32 -33.62 -25.03
C THR A 61 -7.21 -35.10 -24.66
N PHE A 62 -6.76 -35.91 -25.60
CA PHE A 62 -6.50 -37.34 -25.41
C PHE A 62 -4.99 -37.59 -25.45
N PRO A 63 -4.37 -38.03 -24.35
CA PRO A 63 -2.96 -38.39 -24.35
C PRO A 63 -2.75 -39.64 -25.22
N LEU A 64 -1.72 -39.59 -26.07
CA LEU A 64 -1.30 -40.70 -26.91
C LEU A 64 -0.12 -41.41 -26.24
N TYR A 65 -0.18 -42.74 -26.17
CA TYR A 65 0.85 -43.57 -25.55
C TYR A 65 1.54 -44.45 -26.59
N GLN A 66 2.81 -44.80 -26.34
CA GLN A 66 3.56 -45.66 -27.24
C GLN A 66 2.94 -47.07 -27.28
N PRO A 67 2.60 -47.61 -28.47
CA PRO A 67 2.09 -48.98 -28.59
C PRO A 67 3.14 -49.99 -28.09
N GLY A 68 2.77 -50.83 -27.12
CA GLY A 68 3.64 -51.92 -26.62
C GLY A 68 4.67 -51.52 -25.56
N GLY A 69 4.70 -50.27 -25.10
CA GLY A 69 5.46 -49.88 -23.91
C GLY A 69 4.75 -50.37 -22.66
N HIS A 70 5.20 -51.49 -22.08
CA HIS A 70 4.81 -51.83 -20.72
C HIS A 70 5.57 -50.89 -19.78
N PRO A 71 4.89 -49.98 -19.05
CA PRO A 71 5.57 -49.23 -18.00
C PRO A 71 6.17 -50.21 -17.00
N ALA A 72 7.32 -49.88 -16.43
CA ALA A 72 7.89 -50.67 -15.34
C ALA A 72 6.87 -50.77 -14.19
N LEU A 73 6.92 -51.87 -13.43
CA LEU A 73 5.92 -52.13 -12.39
C LEU A 73 5.89 -50.96 -11.37
N GLY A 74 4.83 -50.15 -11.42
CA GLY A 74 4.66 -48.98 -10.53
C GLY A 74 4.97 -47.61 -11.16
N GLU A 75 5.33 -47.53 -12.44
CA GLU A 75 5.44 -46.26 -13.17
C GLU A 75 4.17 -45.96 -13.98
N ASP A 76 3.70 -44.71 -13.96
CA ASP A 76 2.61 -44.28 -14.82
C ASP A 76 3.12 -44.13 -16.28
N PRO A 77 2.34 -44.56 -17.29
CA PRO A 77 2.75 -44.45 -18.68
C PRO A 77 2.91 -42.97 -19.07
N VAL A 78 4.04 -42.62 -19.67
CA VAL A 78 4.33 -41.26 -20.14
C VAL A 78 3.71 -41.06 -21.53
N PRO A 79 2.87 -40.03 -21.75
CA PRO A 79 2.34 -39.71 -23.07
C PRO A 79 3.44 -39.32 -24.05
N VAL A 80 3.36 -39.80 -25.30
CA VAL A 80 4.27 -39.45 -26.41
C VAL A 80 3.71 -38.35 -27.32
N GLY A 81 2.48 -37.92 -27.07
CA GLY A 81 1.81 -36.85 -27.79
C GLY A 81 0.37 -36.67 -27.31
N GLU A 82 -0.36 -35.77 -27.95
CA GLU A 82 -1.76 -35.48 -27.65
C GLU A 82 -2.57 -35.47 -28.94
N PHE A 83 -3.77 -36.03 -28.90
CA PHE A 83 -4.79 -35.84 -29.92
C PHE A 83 -5.89 -34.96 -29.33
N LYS A 84 -6.22 -33.86 -30.00
CA LYS A 84 -7.36 -33.02 -29.62
C LYS A 84 -8.52 -33.22 -30.58
N GLY A 85 -9.68 -33.50 -30.02
CA GLY A 85 -10.90 -33.70 -30.81
C GLY A 85 -12.14 -33.85 -29.94
N LEU A 86 -13.30 -33.86 -30.58
CA LEU A 86 -14.57 -34.13 -29.91
C LEU A 86 -15.41 -35.06 -30.78
N PHE A 87 -15.89 -36.15 -30.18
CA PHE A 87 -16.82 -37.07 -30.82
C PHE A 87 -18.19 -36.94 -30.15
N ARG A 88 -19.23 -36.72 -30.95
CA ARG A 88 -20.64 -36.68 -30.50
C ARG A 88 -21.51 -37.50 -31.45
N ILE A 89 -22.39 -38.29 -30.87
CA ILE A 89 -23.36 -39.10 -31.60
C ILE A 89 -24.74 -38.52 -31.30
N TYR A 90 -25.49 -38.17 -32.35
CA TYR A 90 -26.84 -37.65 -32.23
C TYR A 90 -27.82 -38.71 -32.75
N PRO A 91 -28.88 -39.04 -31.99
CA PRO A 91 -29.95 -39.86 -32.51
C PRO A 91 -30.69 -39.06 -33.60
N LEU A 92 -30.80 -39.62 -34.80
CA LEU A 92 -31.62 -39.03 -35.86
C LEU A 92 -33.10 -39.37 -35.57
N PRO A 93 -34.04 -38.42 -35.73
CA PRO A 93 -35.46 -38.73 -35.64
C PRO A 93 -35.84 -39.82 -36.66
N GLU A 94 -36.72 -40.75 -36.26
CA GLU A 94 -37.24 -41.79 -37.17
C GLU A 94 -38.14 -41.19 -38.26
N ASP A 95 -38.83 -40.09 -37.94
CA ASP A 95 -39.65 -39.34 -38.88
C ASP A 95 -38.82 -38.26 -39.59
N PRO A 96 -38.63 -38.32 -40.92
CA PRO A 96 -37.88 -37.33 -41.69
C PRO A 96 -38.53 -35.94 -41.74
N ALA A 97 -39.78 -35.78 -41.29
CA ALA A 97 -40.43 -34.48 -41.16
C ALA A 97 -40.01 -33.71 -39.89
N VAL A 98 -39.42 -34.39 -38.90
CA VAL A 98 -38.91 -33.76 -37.68
C VAL A 98 -37.52 -33.19 -37.95
N PRO A 99 -37.25 -31.92 -37.61
CA PRO A 99 -35.93 -31.33 -37.84
C PRO A 99 -34.86 -32.12 -37.07
N PRO A 100 -33.67 -32.31 -37.67
CA PRO A 100 -32.58 -33.00 -36.99
C PRO A 100 -32.19 -32.26 -35.71
N PRO A 101 -31.66 -32.96 -34.68
CA PRO A 101 -31.24 -32.32 -33.45
C PRO A 101 -30.23 -31.20 -33.75
N PRO A 102 -30.31 -30.07 -33.03
CA PRO A 102 -29.41 -28.94 -33.26
C PRO A 102 -27.97 -29.40 -33.04
N ARG A 103 -27.11 -29.13 -34.03
CA ARG A 103 -25.68 -29.39 -33.93
C ARG A 103 -25.10 -28.44 -32.87
N LEU A 104 -24.17 -28.94 -32.05
CA LEU A 104 -23.49 -28.11 -31.04
C LEU A 104 -22.76 -26.91 -31.66
N PHE A 105 -22.20 -27.10 -32.86
CA PHE A 105 -21.59 -26.05 -33.67
C PHE A 105 -22.29 -25.99 -35.03
N GLN A 106 -22.92 -24.85 -35.34
CA GLN A 106 -23.40 -24.58 -36.70
C GLN A 106 -22.27 -24.09 -37.60
N GLU A 107 -21.37 -23.28 -37.04
CA GLU A 107 -20.16 -22.83 -37.70
C GLU A 107 -18.93 -23.24 -36.92
N LEU A 108 -17.96 -23.80 -37.61
CA LEU A 108 -16.67 -24.14 -37.03
C LEU A 108 -15.75 -22.92 -37.07
N PRO A 109 -14.89 -22.73 -36.06
CA PRO A 109 -13.83 -21.74 -36.13
C PRO A 109 -12.93 -22.00 -37.35
N PRO A 110 -12.23 -20.97 -37.85
CA PRO A 110 -11.32 -21.12 -38.98
C PRO A 110 -10.33 -22.26 -38.72
N SER A 111 -10.22 -23.20 -39.66
CA SER A 111 -9.32 -24.36 -39.51
C SER A 111 -7.83 -24.01 -39.69
N GLN A 112 -7.52 -22.75 -40.00
CA GLN A 112 -6.15 -22.30 -40.18
C GLN A 112 -5.54 -21.85 -38.85
N PRO A 113 -4.26 -22.10 -38.60
CA PRO A 113 -3.57 -21.56 -37.45
C PRO A 113 -3.70 -20.04 -37.37
N GLN A 114 -4.01 -19.55 -36.18
CA GLN A 114 -4.31 -18.16 -35.94
C GLN A 114 -3.28 -17.52 -35.03
N ARG A 115 -2.71 -16.41 -35.52
CA ARG A 115 -1.84 -15.57 -34.69
C ARG A 115 -2.68 -14.82 -33.66
N CYS A 116 -2.29 -14.92 -32.40
CA CYS A 116 -2.97 -14.29 -31.27
C CYS A 116 -1.97 -13.43 -30.47
N LEU A 117 -2.43 -12.30 -29.97
CA LEU A 117 -1.77 -11.55 -28.91
C LEU A 117 -2.30 -12.06 -27.57
N VAL A 118 -1.41 -12.43 -26.67
CA VAL A 118 -1.73 -12.98 -25.35
C VAL A 118 -1.23 -11.99 -24.30
N ARG A 119 -2.14 -11.51 -23.46
CA ARG A 119 -1.82 -10.67 -22.31
C ARG A 119 -1.91 -11.51 -21.04
N VAL A 120 -0.80 -11.61 -20.32
CA VAL A 120 -0.68 -12.39 -19.09
C VAL A 120 -0.49 -11.43 -17.94
N TYR A 121 -1.48 -11.38 -17.05
CA TYR A 121 -1.51 -10.47 -15.91
C TYR A 121 -1.18 -11.26 -14.65
N ILE A 122 -0.03 -10.97 -14.03
CA ILE A 122 0.46 -11.66 -12.83
C ILE A 122 0.38 -10.69 -11.65
N VAL A 123 -0.53 -10.96 -10.72
CA VAL A 123 -0.86 -10.05 -9.62
C VAL A 123 0.06 -10.28 -8.43
N ARG A 124 0.01 -11.49 -7.87
CA ARG A 124 0.80 -11.89 -6.70
C ARG A 124 0.96 -13.40 -6.65
N ALA A 125 1.89 -13.87 -5.83
CA ALA A 125 1.94 -15.26 -5.37
C ALA A 125 1.89 -15.33 -3.85
N PHE A 126 1.57 -16.50 -3.31
CA PHE A 126 1.51 -16.76 -1.87
C PHE A 126 1.70 -18.25 -1.59
N ASP A 127 1.92 -18.58 -0.31
CA ASP A 127 2.27 -19.92 0.15
C ASP A 127 3.52 -20.48 -0.55
N LEU A 128 4.47 -19.62 -0.93
CA LEU A 128 5.71 -20.08 -1.56
C LEU A 128 6.58 -20.84 -0.53
N PRO A 129 7.22 -21.95 -0.92
CA PRO A 129 8.12 -22.67 -0.04
C PRO A 129 9.42 -21.88 0.12
N PRO A 130 10.00 -21.80 1.34
CA PRO A 130 11.29 -21.14 1.55
C PRO A 130 12.39 -21.82 0.75
N ARG A 131 13.27 -21.01 0.15
CA ARG A 131 14.41 -21.47 -0.67
C ARG A 131 15.73 -21.00 -0.11
N ASP A 132 15.76 -19.80 0.42
CA ASP A 132 16.95 -19.18 0.98
C ASP A 132 17.20 -19.54 2.44
N ARG A 133 18.43 -19.32 2.89
CA ARG A 133 18.87 -19.58 4.28
C ARG A 133 18.17 -18.72 5.31
N ASN A 134 17.66 -17.56 4.92
CA ASN A 134 16.84 -16.68 5.76
C ASN A 134 15.40 -17.21 5.94
N GLY A 135 15.03 -18.30 5.26
CA GLY A 135 13.68 -18.86 5.29
C GLY A 135 12.69 -18.11 4.40
N LEU A 136 13.17 -17.32 3.44
CA LEU A 136 12.38 -16.58 2.45
C LEU A 136 12.77 -17.02 1.03
N CYS A 137 12.33 -16.25 0.04
CA CYS A 137 12.67 -16.37 -1.37
C CYS A 137 12.83 -14.98 -1.98
N ASP A 138 13.48 -14.93 -3.13
CA ASP A 138 13.61 -13.77 -4.00
C ASP A 138 12.90 -14.03 -5.35
N PRO A 139 11.57 -14.23 -5.36
CA PRO A 139 10.86 -14.72 -6.54
C PRO A 139 10.78 -13.70 -7.68
N TYR A 140 10.94 -14.18 -8.91
CA TYR A 140 10.60 -13.46 -10.14
C TYR A 140 9.80 -14.34 -11.11
N VAL A 141 9.08 -13.70 -12.02
CA VAL A 141 8.17 -14.35 -12.97
C VAL A 141 8.87 -14.59 -14.30
N ARG A 142 8.67 -15.79 -14.85
CA ARG A 142 9.00 -16.14 -16.24
C ARG A 142 7.75 -16.64 -16.97
N VAL A 143 7.47 -16.07 -18.14
CA VAL A 143 6.33 -16.45 -19.00
C VAL A 143 6.88 -17.00 -20.31
N SER A 144 6.48 -18.21 -20.68
CA SER A 144 6.94 -18.88 -21.91
C SER A 144 5.78 -19.29 -22.79
N LEU A 145 5.89 -19.02 -24.10
CA LEU A 145 4.94 -19.45 -25.12
C LEU A 145 5.70 -19.85 -26.39
N GLY A 146 5.66 -21.14 -26.74
CA GLY A 146 6.47 -21.68 -27.84
C GLY A 146 7.98 -21.49 -27.56
N THR A 147 8.67 -20.83 -28.48
CA THR A 147 10.12 -20.52 -28.34
C THR A 147 10.39 -19.19 -27.62
N LYS A 148 9.34 -18.43 -27.29
CA LYS A 148 9.47 -17.11 -26.67
C LYS A 148 9.40 -17.23 -25.16
N THR A 149 10.30 -16.54 -24.48
CA THR A 149 10.35 -16.44 -23.02
C THR A 149 10.47 -14.97 -22.63
N LEU A 150 9.62 -14.53 -21.71
CA LEU A 150 9.58 -13.21 -21.11
C LEU A 150 9.80 -13.32 -19.59
N GLY A 151 10.08 -12.18 -18.96
CA GLY A 151 10.49 -12.13 -17.55
C GLY A 151 11.96 -11.80 -17.45
N LYS A 152 12.28 -10.80 -16.62
CA LYS A 152 13.66 -10.41 -16.37
C LYS A 152 14.04 -10.75 -14.94
N ARG A 153 15.25 -11.29 -14.80
CA ARG A 153 15.83 -11.73 -13.53
C ARG A 153 16.02 -10.60 -12.52
N ASP A 154 16.35 -9.40 -12.99
CA ASP A 154 16.54 -8.19 -12.18
C ASP A 154 15.24 -7.62 -11.60
N GLN A 155 14.09 -8.19 -11.98
CA GLN A 155 12.79 -7.79 -11.48
C GLN A 155 12.27 -8.77 -10.43
N TYR A 156 13.14 -9.31 -9.58
CA TYR A 156 12.71 -10.12 -8.44
C TYR A 156 12.05 -9.26 -7.35
N VAL A 157 11.29 -9.91 -6.47
CA VAL A 157 10.76 -9.28 -5.26
C VAL A 157 11.53 -9.87 -4.08
N PRO A 158 12.34 -9.08 -3.36
CA PRO A 158 13.25 -9.62 -2.37
C PRO A 158 12.55 -10.11 -1.11
N ASN A 159 13.12 -11.13 -0.48
CA ASN A 159 12.86 -11.58 0.88
C ASN A 159 11.36 -11.75 1.19
N THR A 160 10.63 -12.52 0.37
CA THR A 160 9.20 -12.73 0.60
C THR A 160 8.69 -14.07 0.08
N LEU A 161 7.73 -14.64 0.82
CA LEU A 161 6.94 -15.81 0.40
C LEU A 161 5.57 -15.42 -0.19
N GLU A 162 5.23 -14.13 -0.14
CA GLU A 162 3.98 -13.57 -0.67
C GLU A 162 4.27 -12.37 -1.60
N PRO A 163 5.01 -12.56 -2.71
CA PRO A 163 5.39 -11.47 -3.59
C PRO A 163 4.17 -10.86 -4.29
N VAL A 164 4.10 -9.53 -4.31
CA VAL A 164 3.17 -8.77 -5.16
C VAL A 164 3.93 -8.30 -6.38
N PHE A 165 3.58 -8.81 -7.55
CA PHE A 165 4.25 -8.48 -8.81
C PHE A 165 3.58 -7.30 -9.51
N GLY A 166 2.26 -7.40 -9.72
CA GLY A 166 1.47 -6.45 -10.50
C GLY A 166 2.04 -6.18 -11.89
N ARG A 167 2.22 -7.23 -12.71
CA ARG A 167 2.89 -7.14 -14.00
C ARG A 167 2.07 -7.71 -15.15
N LEU A 168 2.14 -7.01 -16.28
CA LEU A 168 1.64 -7.46 -17.56
C LEU A 168 2.81 -7.98 -18.42
N PHE A 169 2.61 -9.16 -19.02
CA PHE A 169 3.43 -9.67 -20.10
C PHE A 169 2.60 -9.78 -21.38
N GLU A 170 3.11 -9.22 -22.47
CA GLU A 170 2.50 -9.34 -23.79
C GLU A 170 3.35 -10.24 -24.67
N VAL A 171 2.78 -11.34 -25.14
CA VAL A 171 3.44 -12.31 -26.02
C VAL A 171 2.54 -12.67 -27.19
N THR A 172 3.12 -12.83 -28.37
CA THR A 172 2.38 -13.30 -29.54
C THR A 172 2.60 -14.79 -29.72
N GLY A 173 1.54 -15.54 -30.03
CA GLY A 173 1.60 -16.97 -30.32
C GLY A 173 0.76 -17.36 -31.53
N THR A 174 1.04 -18.50 -32.14
CA THR A 174 0.21 -19.07 -33.21
C THR A 174 -0.56 -20.27 -32.70
N ILE A 175 -1.86 -20.13 -32.46
CA ILE A 175 -2.72 -21.19 -31.94
C ILE A 175 -3.27 -22.01 -33.12
N PRO A 176 -3.24 -23.36 -33.09
CA PRO A 176 -2.90 -24.22 -31.95
C PRO A 176 -1.44 -24.71 -31.88
N LEU A 177 -0.54 -24.25 -32.76
CA LEU A 177 0.88 -24.68 -32.76
C LEU A 177 1.60 -24.36 -31.44
N GLU A 178 1.33 -23.18 -30.89
CA GLU A 178 1.87 -22.66 -29.64
C GLU A 178 0.71 -22.47 -28.66
N LYS A 179 0.11 -23.59 -28.21
CA LYS A 179 -1.06 -23.57 -27.31
C LYS A 179 -0.71 -23.53 -25.83
N ASP A 180 0.43 -24.06 -25.42
CA ASP A 180 0.78 -24.24 -24.00
C ASP A 180 1.50 -22.99 -23.47
N LEU A 181 0.76 -22.12 -22.80
CA LEU A 181 1.32 -20.97 -22.08
C LEU A 181 1.83 -21.44 -20.72
N ARG A 182 3.13 -21.29 -20.47
CA ARG A 182 3.76 -21.66 -19.20
C ARG A 182 4.07 -20.41 -18.38
N VAL A 183 3.67 -20.41 -17.11
CA VAL A 183 4.05 -19.39 -16.12
C VAL A 183 4.85 -20.06 -15.02
N SER A 184 6.09 -19.64 -14.83
CA SER A 184 7.01 -20.19 -13.82
C SER A 184 7.47 -19.10 -12.87
N LEU A 185 7.60 -19.43 -11.59
CA LEU A 185 8.31 -18.61 -10.61
C LEU A 185 9.70 -19.21 -10.39
N LEU A 186 10.70 -18.34 -10.44
CA LEU A 186 12.10 -18.68 -10.16
C LEU A 186 12.58 -17.86 -8.98
N ASP A 187 13.50 -18.43 -8.23
CA ASP A 187 14.17 -17.81 -7.10
C ASP A 187 15.47 -17.16 -7.57
N TYR A 188 15.63 -15.86 -7.31
CA TYR A 188 16.84 -15.14 -7.68
C TYR A 188 17.98 -15.52 -6.73
N ASP A 189 19.06 -16.06 -7.28
CA ASP A 189 20.28 -16.30 -6.53
C ASP A 189 21.36 -15.25 -6.88
N LEU A 190 22.32 -14.94 -6.01
CA LEU A 190 23.44 -14.08 -6.43
C LEU A 190 24.33 -14.75 -7.49
N VAL A 191 24.41 -16.07 -7.45
CA VAL A 191 25.23 -16.89 -8.35
C VAL A 191 24.30 -17.84 -9.12
N PRO A 192 24.13 -17.66 -10.45
CA PRO A 192 23.32 -18.57 -11.27
C PRO A 192 23.80 -20.03 -11.19
N PRO A 193 22.94 -21.01 -11.52
CA PRO A 193 21.59 -20.87 -12.04
C PRO A 193 20.53 -20.67 -10.96
N ASP A 194 19.55 -19.81 -11.26
CA ASP A 194 18.36 -19.58 -10.43
C ASP A 194 17.49 -20.84 -10.35
N GLN A 195 16.98 -21.15 -9.15
CA GLN A 195 16.14 -22.34 -8.94
C GLN A 195 14.69 -22.08 -9.36
N GLU A 196 14.08 -23.02 -10.10
CA GLU A 196 12.63 -22.96 -10.34
C GLU A 196 11.88 -23.34 -9.06
N ILE A 197 11.03 -22.43 -8.57
CA ILE A 197 10.16 -22.66 -7.41
C ILE A 197 9.03 -23.59 -7.85
N GLY A 198 8.34 -23.22 -8.93
CA GLY A 198 7.30 -24.02 -9.56
C GLY A 198 6.70 -23.36 -10.80
N THR A 199 5.89 -24.12 -11.52
CA THR A 199 5.30 -23.73 -12.80
C THR A 199 3.85 -24.19 -12.91
N THR A 200 3.07 -23.44 -13.69
CA THR A 200 1.71 -23.81 -14.13
C THR A 200 1.60 -23.62 -15.65
N THR A 201 0.68 -24.36 -16.28
CA THR A 201 0.46 -24.33 -17.73
C THR A 201 -1.01 -24.06 -18.03
N ILE A 202 -1.28 -23.24 -19.04
CA ILE A 202 -2.63 -22.87 -19.52
C ILE A 202 -2.71 -23.27 -21.00
N ASP A 203 -3.77 -24.00 -21.36
CA ASP A 203 -4.05 -24.37 -22.75
C ASP A 203 -4.84 -23.24 -23.44
N LEU A 204 -4.13 -22.42 -24.22
CA LEU A 204 -4.70 -21.24 -24.88
C LEU A 204 -5.69 -21.60 -25.99
N GLU A 205 -5.60 -22.78 -26.58
CA GLU A 205 -6.55 -23.23 -27.61
C GLU A 205 -7.92 -23.46 -26.98
N ASN A 206 -7.97 -24.14 -25.84
CA ASN A 206 -9.22 -24.35 -25.11
C ASN A 206 -9.81 -23.02 -24.60
N ARG A 207 -8.96 -22.10 -24.12
CA ARG A 207 -9.37 -20.75 -23.72
C ARG A 207 -10.00 -19.96 -24.87
N LEU A 208 -9.41 -20.05 -26.06
CA LEU A 208 -9.87 -19.33 -27.25
C LEU A 208 -11.19 -19.89 -27.81
N LEU A 209 -11.30 -21.22 -27.87
CA LEU A 209 -12.38 -21.90 -28.61
C LEU A 209 -13.59 -22.28 -27.74
N SER A 210 -13.47 -22.21 -26.42
CA SER A 210 -14.57 -22.56 -25.52
C SER A 210 -15.79 -21.63 -25.69
N ARG A 211 -16.99 -22.22 -25.66
CA ARG A 211 -18.29 -21.51 -25.71
C ARG A 211 -18.52 -20.53 -24.58
N TYR A 212 -17.75 -20.65 -23.48
CA TYR A 212 -17.85 -19.80 -22.30
C TYR A 212 -17.09 -18.47 -22.47
N ARG A 213 -16.43 -18.23 -23.61
CA ARG A 213 -15.73 -16.98 -23.93
C ARG A 213 -14.58 -16.70 -22.95
N ALA A 214 -13.82 -17.74 -22.61
CA ALA A 214 -12.72 -17.65 -21.64
C ALA A 214 -11.49 -16.85 -22.13
N HIS A 215 -11.48 -16.41 -23.39
CA HIS A 215 -10.41 -15.62 -23.98
C HIS A 215 -10.36 -14.16 -23.49
N CYS A 216 -11.47 -13.59 -23.02
CA CYS A 216 -11.47 -12.24 -22.44
C CYS A 216 -12.68 -12.10 -21.50
N GLY A 217 -12.42 -11.91 -20.21
CA GLY A 217 -13.47 -11.86 -19.18
C GLY A 217 -14.32 -10.59 -19.24
N LEU A 218 -15.64 -10.74 -19.16
CA LEU A 218 -16.62 -9.65 -19.27
C LEU A 218 -16.69 -8.76 -18.02
N PRO A 219 -16.42 -7.44 -18.10
CA PRO A 219 -16.55 -6.53 -16.97
C PRO A 219 -18.00 -6.40 -16.51
N THR A 220 -18.22 -5.89 -15.29
CA THR A 220 -19.57 -5.68 -14.74
C THR A 220 -20.29 -4.53 -15.42
N ARG A 221 -19.55 -3.50 -15.82
CA ARG A 221 -20.04 -2.31 -16.51
C ARG A 221 -19.22 -2.03 -17.76
N TYR A 222 -19.84 -1.30 -18.67
CA TYR A 222 -19.20 -0.83 -19.89
C TYR A 222 -18.69 0.59 -19.67
N HIS A 223 -17.37 0.75 -19.76
CA HIS A 223 -16.70 2.04 -19.75
C HIS A 223 -15.99 2.26 -21.08
N ASP A 224 -16.14 3.46 -21.64
CA ASP A 224 -15.44 3.87 -22.86
C ASP A 224 -14.06 4.48 -22.56
N THR A 225 -13.87 4.98 -21.35
CA THR A 225 -12.67 5.67 -20.86
C THR A 225 -12.36 5.29 -19.41
N GLY A 226 -11.16 5.60 -18.92
CA GLY A 226 -10.75 5.40 -17.53
C GLY A 226 -10.28 3.98 -17.17
N PRO A 227 -10.03 3.69 -15.87
CA PRO A 227 -9.42 2.45 -15.37
C PRO A 227 -10.21 1.16 -15.69
N GLY A 228 -11.52 1.28 -15.90
CA GLY A 228 -12.43 0.18 -16.25
C GLY A 228 -12.72 0.05 -17.75
N CYS A 229 -11.98 0.76 -18.62
CA CYS A 229 -12.26 0.84 -20.05
C CYS A 229 -12.35 -0.54 -20.73
N TRP A 230 -13.23 -0.61 -21.73
CA TRP A 230 -13.45 -1.82 -22.50
C TRP A 230 -12.17 -2.28 -23.22
N ARG A 231 -11.67 -3.46 -22.83
CA ARG A 231 -10.40 -4.00 -23.34
C ARG A 231 -10.54 -5.04 -24.45
N ASP A 232 -11.75 -5.45 -24.77
CA ASP A 232 -12.01 -6.45 -25.81
C ASP A 232 -11.85 -5.87 -27.23
N GLN A 233 -11.66 -6.72 -28.23
CA GLN A 233 -11.50 -6.31 -29.64
C GLN A 233 -12.83 -5.86 -30.26
N LEU A 234 -13.92 -6.54 -29.91
CA LEU A 234 -15.25 -6.20 -30.39
C LEU A 234 -16.00 -5.40 -29.32
N PRO A 235 -16.70 -4.30 -29.66
CA PRO A 235 -17.60 -3.65 -28.72
C PRO A 235 -18.73 -4.62 -28.30
N PRO A 236 -19.33 -4.45 -27.11
CA PRO A 236 -20.33 -5.38 -26.59
C PRO A 236 -21.46 -5.76 -27.57
N SER A 237 -21.97 -4.80 -28.35
CA SER A 237 -23.03 -5.04 -29.33
C SER A 237 -22.59 -5.99 -30.45
N ARG A 238 -21.39 -5.79 -30.99
CA ARG A 238 -20.79 -6.67 -32.01
C ARG A 238 -20.37 -8.02 -31.44
N ALA A 239 -19.90 -8.06 -30.19
CA ALA A 239 -19.61 -9.30 -29.50
C ALA A 239 -20.90 -10.13 -29.30
N LEU A 240 -22.03 -9.48 -29.00
CA LEU A 240 -23.34 -10.14 -28.90
C LEU A 240 -23.83 -10.65 -30.26
N GLU A 241 -23.69 -9.87 -31.33
CA GLU A 241 -23.99 -10.32 -32.70
C GLU A 241 -23.16 -11.56 -33.08
N HIS A 242 -21.86 -11.54 -32.81
CA HIS A 242 -20.97 -12.67 -33.08
C HIS A 242 -21.32 -13.91 -32.23
N PHE A 243 -21.64 -13.70 -30.95
CA PHE A 243 -22.11 -14.75 -30.05
C PHE A 243 -23.42 -15.40 -30.54
N ALA A 244 -24.35 -14.59 -31.04
CA ALA A 244 -25.60 -15.07 -31.62
C ALA A 244 -25.33 -15.97 -32.83
N HIS A 245 -24.50 -15.48 -33.75
CA HIS A 245 -24.15 -16.16 -35.00
C HIS A 245 -23.51 -17.53 -34.74
N THR A 246 -22.48 -17.56 -33.88
CA THR A 246 -21.75 -18.80 -33.53
C THR A 246 -22.63 -19.86 -32.87
N ARG A 247 -23.72 -19.45 -32.21
CA ARG A 247 -24.71 -20.36 -31.60
C ARG A 247 -25.94 -20.63 -32.45
N GLY A 248 -26.00 -20.09 -33.67
CA GLY A 248 -27.16 -20.24 -34.55
C GLY A 248 -28.42 -19.55 -34.03
N LEU A 249 -28.26 -18.50 -33.23
CA LEU A 249 -29.35 -17.67 -32.71
C LEU A 249 -29.60 -16.47 -33.65
N PRO A 250 -30.84 -15.95 -33.70
CA PRO A 250 -31.13 -14.70 -34.40
C PRO A 250 -30.26 -13.55 -33.89
N ALA A 251 -29.90 -12.63 -34.80
CA ALA A 251 -29.15 -11.44 -34.43
C ALA A 251 -29.96 -10.57 -33.43
N PRO A 252 -29.29 -9.91 -32.47
CA PRO A 252 -29.97 -9.02 -31.52
C PRO A 252 -30.61 -7.82 -32.24
N GLU A 253 -31.88 -7.57 -31.95
CA GLU A 253 -32.63 -6.45 -32.52
C GLU A 253 -32.67 -5.29 -31.51
N PHE A 254 -31.92 -4.23 -31.78
CA PHE A 254 -31.88 -3.04 -30.94
C PHE A 254 -32.91 -1.99 -31.39
N SER A 255 -33.56 -1.35 -30.42
CA SER A 255 -34.35 -0.13 -30.64
C SER A 255 -33.49 1.01 -31.19
N ALA A 256 -34.13 1.98 -31.86
CA ALA A 256 -33.44 3.14 -32.46
C ALA A 256 -32.62 3.95 -31.44
N GLU A 257 -33.09 4.05 -30.19
CA GLU A 257 -32.42 4.76 -29.10
C GLU A 257 -31.36 3.90 -28.38
N GLY A 258 -31.31 2.60 -28.65
CA GLY A 258 -30.39 1.66 -27.97
C GLY A 258 -30.77 1.35 -26.52
N THR A 259 -31.97 1.70 -26.09
CA THR A 259 -32.49 1.50 -24.72
C THR A 259 -33.20 0.17 -24.52
N ALA A 260 -33.55 -0.51 -25.60
CA ALA A 260 -34.13 -1.86 -25.61
C ALA A 260 -33.42 -2.78 -26.62
N VAL A 261 -33.29 -4.07 -26.28
CA VAL A 261 -32.81 -5.13 -27.18
C VAL A 261 -33.65 -6.39 -27.04
N THR A 262 -34.04 -6.98 -28.17
CA THR A 262 -34.66 -8.31 -28.22
C THR A 262 -33.61 -9.33 -28.63
N PHE A 263 -33.45 -10.38 -27.84
CA PHE A 263 -32.49 -11.45 -28.10
C PHE A 263 -33.06 -12.80 -27.69
N GLY A 264 -33.19 -13.73 -28.65
CA GLY A 264 -33.98 -14.94 -28.46
C GLY A 264 -35.45 -14.59 -28.22
N ASP A 265 -36.06 -15.19 -27.18
CA ASP A 265 -37.45 -14.96 -26.81
C ASP A 265 -37.61 -13.89 -25.70
N GLN A 266 -36.56 -13.11 -25.43
CA GLN A 266 -36.52 -12.14 -24.33
C GLN A 266 -36.21 -10.73 -24.82
N THR A 267 -36.90 -9.74 -24.22
CA THR A 267 -36.64 -8.32 -24.42
C THR A 267 -36.06 -7.72 -23.14
N PHE A 268 -34.93 -7.01 -23.27
CA PHE A 268 -34.21 -6.37 -22.18
C PHE A 268 -34.32 -4.85 -22.33
N LEU A 269 -34.57 -4.13 -21.22
CA LEU A 269 -34.71 -2.68 -21.18
C LEU A 269 -33.62 -2.05 -20.31
N LEU A 270 -32.99 -0.97 -20.75
CA LEU A 270 -31.94 -0.31 -19.98
C LEU A 270 -32.46 0.26 -18.64
N SER A 271 -33.72 0.72 -18.62
CA SER A 271 -34.38 1.27 -17.43
C SER A 271 -34.55 0.24 -16.30
N SER A 272 -34.71 -1.05 -16.61
CA SER A 272 -34.76 -2.11 -15.59
C SER A 272 -33.43 -2.34 -14.87
N PHE A 273 -32.36 -1.67 -15.31
CA PHE A 273 -31.01 -1.83 -14.76
C PHE A 273 -30.41 -0.52 -14.23
N GLY A 274 -31.03 0.63 -14.53
CA GLY A 274 -30.59 1.96 -14.10
C GLY A 274 -30.88 2.29 -12.62
N GLY A 275 -31.75 1.53 -11.95
CA GLY A 275 -32.15 1.77 -10.57
C GLY A 275 -32.21 0.50 -9.72
N CYS A 276 -31.47 0.51 -8.61
CA CYS A 276 -31.62 -0.30 -7.39
C CYS A 276 -31.65 -1.85 -7.51
N GLY A 277 -30.76 -2.51 -6.78
CA GLY A 277 -30.69 -3.96 -6.71
C GLY A 277 -31.91 -4.61 -6.07
N SER A 278 -32.38 -5.69 -6.69
CA SER A 278 -33.00 -6.83 -6.02
C SER A 278 -32.75 -8.07 -6.88
N GLY A 279 -32.33 -9.16 -6.23
CA GLY A 279 -32.11 -10.44 -6.90
C GLY A 279 -33.36 -10.93 -7.63
N TRP A 280 -33.16 -11.55 -8.79
CA TRP A 280 -34.27 -12.14 -9.54
C TRP A 280 -34.61 -13.51 -8.97
N GLY A 281 -35.70 -13.54 -8.20
CA GLY A 281 -36.62 -14.67 -8.20
C GLY A 281 -37.65 -14.45 -9.32
N ALA A 282 -37.79 -15.43 -10.20
CA ALA A 282 -38.77 -15.42 -11.29
C ALA A 282 -40.22 -15.43 -10.77
N GLN A 283 -41.12 -14.65 -11.38
CA GLN A 283 -42.51 -15.10 -11.63
C GLN A 283 -43.29 -14.21 -12.62
N ARG A 284 -44.21 -14.90 -13.30
CA ARG A 284 -45.10 -14.50 -14.41
C ARG A 284 -46.29 -13.65 -13.93
N GLY A 285 -46.88 -12.87 -14.84
CA GLY A 285 -48.30 -12.46 -14.79
C GLY A 285 -48.60 -11.07 -15.40
N PRO A 286 -49.62 -10.92 -16.26
CA PRO A 286 -49.92 -9.68 -16.99
C PRO A 286 -50.98 -8.82 -16.27
N ASP A 287 -50.86 -7.49 -16.37
CA ASP A 287 -51.90 -6.59 -16.92
C ASP A 287 -51.50 -5.09 -16.76
N PRO A 288 -51.87 -4.21 -17.72
CA PRO A 288 -51.48 -2.81 -17.75
C PRO A 288 -52.59 -1.85 -17.27
N LEU A 289 -52.24 -0.80 -16.53
CA LEU A 289 -53.12 0.34 -16.22
C LEU A 289 -52.31 1.66 -16.16
N PRO A 290 -52.96 2.82 -16.39
CA PRO A 290 -52.54 3.73 -17.45
C PRO A 290 -51.89 5.04 -16.98
N TRP A 291 -51.19 5.64 -17.94
CA TRP A 291 -50.63 6.98 -18.05
C TRP A 291 -51.21 8.08 -17.14
N VAL A 292 -50.31 8.76 -16.43
CA VAL A 292 -50.48 10.18 -16.06
C VAL A 292 -49.46 10.95 -16.89
N GLU A 293 -49.97 11.76 -17.81
CA GLU A 293 -49.24 12.77 -18.56
C GLU A 293 -48.68 13.82 -17.58
N GLY A 294 -47.41 14.14 -17.73
CA GLY A 294 -46.71 15.14 -16.91
C GLY A 294 -45.47 15.63 -17.64
N ASP A 295 -45.71 16.57 -18.54
CA ASP A 295 -44.85 17.63 -19.06
C ASP A 295 -43.37 17.34 -19.33
N ASP A 296 -43.09 17.32 -20.64
CA ASP A 296 -41.82 17.65 -21.28
C ASP A 296 -41.28 19.00 -20.77
N SER A 297 -40.15 18.94 -20.07
CA SER A 297 -39.16 20.01 -20.11
C SER A 297 -37.77 19.39 -20.12
N GLY A 298 -37.16 19.40 -21.31
CA GLY A 298 -35.77 19.02 -21.52
C GLY A 298 -34.83 19.63 -20.49
N LEU A 299 -34.33 18.78 -19.61
CA LEU A 299 -33.17 19.04 -18.77
C LEU A 299 -32.08 18.08 -19.25
N ALA A 300 -31.08 18.65 -19.93
CA ALA A 300 -29.84 17.98 -20.25
C ALA A 300 -29.32 17.27 -18.99
N GLU A 301 -28.88 16.02 -19.15
CA GLU A 301 -28.25 15.23 -18.09
C GLU A 301 -27.01 15.96 -17.55
N SER A 302 -27.20 16.78 -16.53
CA SER A 302 -26.19 17.08 -15.53
C SER A 302 -26.06 15.83 -14.65
N GLY A 303 -25.49 14.78 -15.22
CA GLY A 303 -25.23 13.52 -14.52
C GLY A 303 -24.35 13.75 -13.30
N SER A 304 -24.63 13.01 -12.22
CA SER A 304 -23.72 12.95 -11.05
C SER A 304 -22.28 12.63 -11.48
N PRO A 305 -21.24 13.03 -10.74
CA PRO A 305 -19.83 12.78 -11.09
C PRO A 305 -19.51 11.32 -11.48
N ARG A 306 -20.30 10.37 -10.98
CA ARG A 306 -20.16 8.91 -11.13
C ARG A 306 -20.62 8.31 -12.46
N GLN A 307 -21.12 9.11 -13.41
CA GLN A 307 -21.54 8.64 -14.73
C GLN A 307 -20.56 9.01 -15.85
N ARG A 308 -19.46 9.72 -15.53
CA ARG A 308 -18.53 10.31 -16.51
C ARG A 308 -17.93 9.31 -17.51
N HIS A 309 -17.70 8.06 -17.10
CA HIS A 309 -17.08 7.03 -17.94
C HIS A 309 -18.06 5.99 -18.52
N LEU A 310 -19.37 6.14 -18.30
CA LEU A 310 -20.33 5.16 -18.81
C LEU A 310 -20.53 5.39 -20.30
N GLY A 311 -20.15 4.40 -21.11
CA GLY A 311 -20.32 4.48 -22.55
C GLY A 311 -21.78 4.36 -23.01
N ALA A 312 -21.98 4.32 -24.33
CA ALA A 312 -23.30 4.40 -24.95
C ALA A 312 -24.34 3.38 -24.40
N PRO A 313 -25.62 3.77 -24.24
CA PRO A 313 -26.73 2.92 -23.80
C PRO A 313 -26.78 1.53 -24.45
N ARG A 314 -26.60 1.50 -25.78
CA ARG A 314 -26.60 0.27 -26.60
C ARG A 314 -25.56 -0.73 -26.14
N GLU A 315 -24.34 -0.26 -25.89
CA GLU A 315 -23.21 -1.12 -25.50
C GLU A 315 -23.36 -1.64 -24.08
N ARG A 316 -23.86 -0.78 -23.16
CA ARG A 316 -24.19 -1.17 -21.80
C ARG A 316 -25.25 -2.28 -21.77
N LEU A 317 -26.29 -2.15 -22.59
CA LEU A 317 -27.35 -3.14 -22.69
C LEU A 317 -26.86 -4.46 -23.31
N ALA A 318 -26.05 -4.39 -24.37
CA ALA A 318 -25.47 -5.58 -24.99
C ALA A 318 -24.55 -6.35 -24.03
N LEU A 319 -23.72 -5.65 -23.25
CA LEU A 319 -22.90 -6.27 -22.20
C LEU A 319 -23.76 -6.97 -21.15
N HIS A 320 -24.87 -6.34 -20.75
CA HIS A 320 -25.79 -6.95 -19.79
C HIS A 320 -26.35 -8.28 -20.32
N VAL A 321 -26.80 -8.31 -21.58
CA VAL A 321 -27.26 -9.55 -22.22
C VAL A 321 -26.14 -10.58 -22.21
N LEU A 322 -24.93 -10.27 -22.69
CA LEU A 322 -23.80 -11.20 -22.68
C LEU A 322 -23.54 -11.82 -21.29
N ARG A 323 -23.61 -11.02 -20.22
CA ARG A 323 -23.43 -11.51 -18.84
C ARG A 323 -24.53 -12.44 -18.36
N ALA A 324 -25.75 -12.32 -18.89
CA ALA A 324 -26.87 -13.21 -18.54
C ALA A 324 -26.67 -14.64 -19.08
N TRP A 325 -25.78 -14.84 -20.08
CA TRP A 325 -25.56 -16.12 -20.75
C TRP A 325 -24.45 -17.00 -20.12
N HIS A 326 -24.17 -16.83 -18.82
CA HIS A 326 -23.18 -17.64 -18.06
C HIS A 326 -21.79 -17.69 -18.70
N LEU A 327 -21.40 -16.59 -19.36
CA LEU A 327 -20.05 -16.41 -19.91
C LEU A 327 -19.07 -16.06 -18.80
N VAL A 328 -17.77 -16.27 -19.06
CA VAL A 328 -16.70 -15.96 -18.11
C VAL A 328 -16.72 -14.46 -17.79
N PRO A 329 -17.00 -14.06 -16.54
CA PRO A 329 -16.89 -12.66 -16.15
C PRO A 329 -15.42 -12.25 -16.05
N GLN A 330 -15.17 -10.96 -15.93
CA GLN A 330 -13.88 -10.45 -15.51
C GLN A 330 -13.51 -11.09 -14.17
N HIS A 331 -12.33 -11.70 -14.15
CA HIS A 331 -11.94 -12.59 -13.08
C HIS A 331 -10.46 -12.51 -12.77
N LEU A 332 -10.13 -13.05 -11.61
CA LEU A 332 -8.79 -13.43 -11.20
C LEU A 332 -8.83 -14.90 -10.84
N GLU A 333 -7.96 -15.72 -11.41
CA GLU A 333 -7.82 -17.13 -11.08
C GLU A 333 -6.59 -17.37 -10.21
N THR A 334 -6.68 -18.38 -9.35
CA THR A 334 -5.57 -18.80 -8.48
C THR A 334 -5.08 -20.14 -9.02
N ARG A 335 -3.85 -20.18 -9.56
CA ARG A 335 -3.27 -21.40 -10.12
C ARG A 335 -2.24 -21.97 -9.16
N THR A 336 -2.27 -23.28 -8.97
CA THR A 336 -1.27 -23.97 -8.17
C THR A 336 0.02 -24.15 -8.97
N LEU A 337 1.16 -23.95 -8.32
CA LEU A 337 2.48 -24.16 -8.90
C LEU A 337 2.99 -25.55 -8.57
N TYR A 338 3.57 -26.23 -9.55
CA TYR A 338 4.18 -27.55 -9.40
C TYR A 338 5.62 -27.54 -9.87
N ASN A 339 6.45 -28.42 -9.32
CA ASN A 339 7.85 -28.56 -9.72
C ASN A 339 8.11 -30.00 -10.16
N SER A 340 8.82 -30.17 -11.28
CA SER A 340 9.16 -31.50 -11.81
C SER A 340 10.02 -32.33 -10.85
N THR A 341 10.79 -31.68 -9.97
CA THR A 341 11.61 -32.36 -8.96
C THR A 341 10.79 -32.93 -7.80
N GLN A 342 9.59 -32.40 -7.55
CA GLN A 342 8.68 -32.81 -6.48
C GLN A 342 7.27 -33.01 -7.06
N PRO A 343 7.06 -34.05 -7.88
CA PRO A 343 5.78 -34.27 -8.55
C PRO A 343 4.65 -34.46 -7.53
N GLY A 344 3.52 -33.79 -7.77
CA GLY A 344 2.32 -33.88 -6.93
C GLY A 344 2.33 -33.00 -5.66
N LEU A 345 3.46 -32.35 -5.32
CA LEU A 345 3.52 -31.41 -4.20
C LEU A 345 3.30 -29.97 -4.67
N GLU A 346 2.36 -29.27 -4.05
CA GLU A 346 2.11 -27.85 -4.31
C GLU A 346 3.31 -26.99 -3.86
N GLN A 347 3.78 -26.09 -4.72
CA GLN A 347 4.92 -25.19 -4.48
C GLN A 347 4.44 -23.73 -4.32
N GLY A 348 3.27 -23.57 -3.70
CA GLY A 348 2.57 -22.29 -3.59
C GLY A 348 1.63 -22.02 -4.77
N LYS A 349 1.08 -20.80 -4.79
CA LYS A 349 -0.01 -20.42 -5.68
C LYS A 349 0.24 -19.05 -6.28
N VAL A 350 -0.17 -18.87 -7.54
CA VAL A 350 -0.11 -17.59 -8.26
C VAL A 350 -1.51 -17.11 -8.59
N GLN A 351 -1.79 -15.83 -8.31
CA GLN A 351 -3.01 -15.15 -8.73
C GLN A 351 -2.75 -14.39 -10.02
N MET A 352 -3.51 -14.74 -11.06
CA MET A 352 -3.32 -14.21 -12.42
C MET A 352 -4.58 -14.31 -13.26
N TRP A 353 -4.56 -13.72 -14.45
CA TRP A 353 -5.49 -14.05 -15.52
C TRP A 353 -4.82 -13.86 -16.89
N VAL A 354 -5.46 -14.37 -17.93
CA VAL A 354 -4.97 -14.29 -19.31
C VAL A 354 -6.08 -13.80 -20.21
N ASP A 355 -5.77 -12.83 -21.07
CA ASP A 355 -6.62 -12.47 -22.20
C ASP A 355 -5.93 -12.88 -23.52
N VAL A 356 -6.70 -13.45 -24.46
CA VAL A 356 -6.24 -13.98 -25.75
C VAL A 356 -7.00 -13.27 -26.87
N PHE A 357 -6.25 -12.59 -27.74
CA PHE A 357 -6.79 -11.72 -28.79
C PHE A 357 -6.37 -12.21 -30.18
N PRO A 358 -7.28 -12.86 -30.94
CA PRO A 358 -7.01 -13.30 -32.30
C PRO A 358 -6.79 -12.11 -33.26
N ALA A 359 -5.70 -12.14 -34.04
CA ALA A 359 -5.35 -11.04 -34.94
C ALA A 359 -6.40 -10.75 -36.04
N SER A 360 -7.31 -11.69 -36.32
CA SER A 360 -8.37 -11.50 -37.33
C SER A 360 -9.46 -10.51 -36.90
N LEU A 361 -9.62 -10.26 -35.60
CA LEU A 361 -10.66 -9.37 -35.06
C LEU A 361 -10.20 -7.92 -34.92
N GLY A 362 -8.95 -7.61 -35.30
CA GLY A 362 -8.36 -6.27 -35.18
C GLY A 362 -7.49 -6.10 -33.93
N PRO A 363 -7.07 -4.87 -33.60
CA PRO A 363 -6.31 -4.62 -32.36
C PRO A 363 -7.23 -4.71 -31.13
N PRO A 364 -6.76 -5.24 -29.99
CA PRO A 364 -7.50 -5.18 -28.73
C PRO A 364 -7.49 -3.77 -28.14
N GLY A 365 -8.39 -3.53 -27.18
CA GLY A 365 -8.38 -2.31 -26.37
C GLY A 365 -7.11 -2.18 -25.51
N PRO A 366 -6.97 -1.07 -24.76
CA PRO A 366 -5.82 -0.85 -23.90
C PRO A 366 -5.70 -1.94 -22.82
N PRO A 367 -4.48 -2.27 -22.37
CA PRO A 367 -4.30 -3.20 -21.26
C PRO A 367 -4.78 -2.60 -19.94
N VAL A 368 -5.20 -3.46 -19.01
CA VAL A 368 -5.48 -3.07 -17.62
C VAL A 368 -4.16 -2.73 -16.91
N ASP A 369 -4.07 -1.55 -16.29
CA ASP A 369 -2.94 -1.24 -15.43
C ASP A 369 -3.09 -1.94 -14.07
N ILE A 370 -2.15 -2.83 -13.78
CA ILE A 370 -2.04 -3.53 -12.49
C ILE A 370 -0.73 -3.24 -11.78
N THR A 371 -0.01 -2.21 -12.22
CA THR A 371 1.22 -1.78 -11.55
C THR A 371 0.91 -1.48 -10.09
N PRO A 372 1.62 -2.06 -9.11
CA PRO A 372 1.35 -1.78 -7.71
C PRO A 372 1.53 -0.28 -7.43
N PRO A 373 0.65 0.35 -6.63
CA PRO A 373 0.80 1.74 -6.27
C PRO A 373 2.15 1.94 -5.55
N LYS A 374 2.88 2.98 -5.95
CA LYS A 374 4.17 3.32 -5.33
C LYS A 374 3.95 4.17 -4.09
N PRO A 375 4.79 4.01 -3.05
CA PRO A 375 4.75 4.92 -1.91
C PRO A 375 5.04 6.36 -2.37
N ARG A 376 4.25 7.30 -1.86
CA ARG A 376 4.41 8.72 -2.09
C ARG A 376 5.11 9.35 -0.89
N ARG A 377 5.98 10.34 -1.14
CA ARG A 377 6.65 11.08 -0.07
C ARG A 377 5.73 12.19 0.44
N TYR A 378 5.60 12.25 1.77
CA TYR A 378 4.85 13.26 2.51
C TYR A 378 5.74 13.93 3.55
N GLU A 379 5.35 15.13 3.95
CA GLU A 379 5.95 15.86 5.07
C GLU A 379 4.87 16.22 6.09
N LEU A 380 5.00 15.67 7.30
CA LEU A 380 4.18 16.07 8.44
C LEU A 380 4.86 17.23 9.18
N ARG A 381 4.17 18.36 9.25
CA ARG A 381 4.55 19.50 10.08
C ARG A 381 3.71 19.51 11.33
N CYS A 382 4.36 19.46 12.49
CA CYS A 382 3.71 19.53 13.79
C CYS A 382 4.25 20.73 14.56
N VAL A 383 3.42 21.74 14.81
CA VAL A 383 3.78 22.88 15.65
C VAL A 383 3.26 22.66 17.05
N VAL A 384 4.18 22.58 18.02
CA VAL A 384 3.89 22.59 19.46
C VAL A 384 3.80 24.04 19.92
N TRP A 385 2.59 24.50 20.22
CA TRP A 385 2.36 25.86 20.70
C TRP A 385 2.58 25.93 22.20
N ASN A 386 1.75 25.21 22.95
CA ASN A 386 1.65 25.32 24.40
C ASN A 386 1.40 23.95 25.06
N THR A 387 1.73 23.86 26.35
CA THR A 387 1.25 22.82 27.27
C THR A 387 0.36 23.45 28.33
N ARG A 388 -0.60 22.69 28.85
CA ARG A 388 -1.51 23.09 29.96
C ARG A 388 -1.70 21.94 30.93
N ASP A 389 -1.91 22.26 32.20
CA ASP A 389 -2.24 21.31 33.27
C ASP A 389 -1.26 20.13 33.35
N VAL A 390 0.03 20.35 33.03
CA VAL A 390 1.06 19.31 33.11
C VAL A 390 1.42 19.05 34.57
N ASP A 391 1.60 17.78 34.91
CA ASP A 391 2.05 17.38 36.24
C ASP A 391 3.36 18.07 36.67
N LEU A 392 3.35 18.64 37.88
CA LEU A 392 4.51 19.28 38.48
C LEU A 392 5.27 18.30 39.39
N ARG A 393 6.57 18.11 39.17
CA ARG A 393 7.41 17.15 39.91
C ARG A 393 8.41 17.80 40.86
N ASP A 394 9.04 18.89 40.44
CA ASP A 394 10.03 19.59 41.22
C ASP A 394 9.43 20.45 42.34
N ILE A 395 10.24 20.75 43.36
CA ILE A 395 9.90 21.67 44.45
C ILE A 395 10.97 22.77 44.51
N ASN A 396 10.56 24.02 44.44
CA ASN A 396 11.47 25.15 44.53
C ASN A 396 11.96 25.38 45.97
N LEU A 397 12.96 26.24 46.15
CA LEU A 397 13.51 26.60 47.47
C LEU A 397 12.47 27.19 48.45
N VAL A 398 11.31 27.63 47.94
CA VAL A 398 10.19 28.21 48.71
C VAL A 398 9.10 27.16 49.00
N GLY A 399 9.30 25.90 48.58
CA GLY A 399 8.38 24.79 48.79
C GLY A 399 7.22 24.69 47.78
N GLN A 400 7.19 25.51 46.73
CA GLN A 400 6.18 25.44 45.68
C GLN A 400 6.59 24.45 44.59
N ARG A 401 5.63 23.72 44.04
CA ARG A 401 5.88 22.76 42.95
C ARG A 401 6.16 23.48 41.63
N MET A 402 7.07 22.94 40.82
CA MET A 402 7.39 23.41 39.47
C MET A 402 7.84 22.26 38.57
N SER A 403 7.99 22.51 37.27
CA SER A 403 8.66 21.60 36.33
C SER A 403 9.35 22.38 35.20
N ASP A 404 10.47 21.86 34.71
CA ASP A 404 11.26 22.32 33.56
C ASP A 404 10.83 21.55 32.30
N ILE A 405 9.67 21.92 31.73
CA ILE A 405 8.97 21.11 30.73
C ILE A 405 9.63 21.20 29.34
N TYR A 406 9.79 20.05 28.67
CA TYR A 406 10.06 19.99 27.23
C TYR A 406 9.27 18.86 26.57
N VAL A 407 9.11 18.95 25.24
CA VAL A 407 8.35 17.96 24.45
C VAL A 407 9.28 17.30 23.43
N THR A 408 9.16 15.99 23.29
CA THR A 408 9.85 15.21 22.25
C THR A 408 8.83 14.55 21.33
N GLY A 409 9.16 14.36 20.05
CA GLY A 409 8.23 13.83 19.07
C GLY A 409 8.90 13.07 17.93
N TRP A 410 8.23 12.03 17.44
CA TRP A 410 8.63 11.23 16.27
C TRP A 410 7.43 10.52 15.64
N LEU A 411 7.62 9.98 14.43
CA LEU A 411 6.68 9.05 13.80
C LEU A 411 7.08 7.61 14.15
N ASP A 412 6.10 6.77 14.44
CA ASP A 412 6.28 5.34 14.75
C ASP A 412 7.09 4.62 13.67
N GLY A 413 8.15 3.90 14.06
CA GLY A 413 9.13 3.27 13.16
C GLY A 413 10.19 4.20 12.56
N LEU A 414 10.12 5.51 12.83
CA LEU A 414 11.13 6.52 12.47
C LEU A 414 11.74 7.15 13.72
N GLU A 415 12.08 6.34 14.72
CA GLU A 415 12.65 6.81 16.00
C GLU A 415 13.96 7.59 15.81
N GLU A 416 14.73 7.28 14.75
CA GLU A 416 15.96 8.02 14.40
C GLU A 416 15.69 9.48 14.05
N GLN A 417 14.48 9.81 13.57
CA GLN A 417 14.07 11.18 13.25
C GLN A 417 13.53 11.95 14.47
N ARG A 418 13.68 11.43 15.69
CA ARG A 418 13.18 12.04 16.92
C ARG A 418 13.68 13.47 17.10
N GLN A 419 12.73 14.38 17.36
CA GLN A 419 12.98 15.80 17.59
C GLN A 419 12.55 16.20 19.00
N ARG A 420 13.14 17.29 19.52
CA ARG A 420 12.82 17.86 20.82
C ARG A 420 12.65 19.38 20.74
N THR A 421 11.77 19.93 21.57
CA THR A 421 11.63 21.38 21.74
C THR A 421 12.77 21.94 22.58
N ASP A 422 12.82 23.27 22.73
CA ASP A 422 13.54 23.88 23.82
C ASP A 422 12.82 23.68 25.17
N ILE A 423 13.51 23.97 26.27
CA ILE A 423 13.01 23.76 27.63
C ILE A 423 12.28 25.01 28.11
N HIS A 424 11.09 24.85 28.66
CA HIS A 424 10.39 25.87 29.43
C HIS A 424 10.72 25.72 30.91
N TYR A 425 11.64 26.56 31.39
CA TYR A 425 12.08 26.50 32.79
C TYR A 425 11.02 27.04 33.77
N ARG A 426 10.84 26.33 34.88
CA ARG A 426 10.08 26.75 36.07
C ARG A 426 8.61 27.05 35.81
N SER A 427 7.92 26.14 35.12
CA SER A 427 6.46 26.20 35.04
C SER A 427 5.86 25.99 36.43
N LEU A 428 5.06 26.94 36.92
CA LEU A 428 4.43 26.89 38.24
C LEU A 428 3.03 26.29 38.22
N ASP A 429 2.35 26.37 37.08
CA ASP A 429 0.95 25.94 36.90
C ASP A 429 0.82 24.75 35.92
N GLY A 430 1.95 24.21 35.43
CA GLY A 430 1.98 23.17 34.40
C GLY A 430 1.83 23.72 32.97
N ASP A 431 1.80 25.05 32.83
CA ASP A 431 1.73 25.76 31.57
C ASP A 431 3.14 25.93 30.95
N GLY A 432 3.25 25.66 29.66
CA GLY A 432 4.49 25.80 28.90
C GLY A 432 4.20 26.44 27.54
N ALA A 433 5.14 27.24 27.05
CA ALA A 433 5.04 27.94 25.77
C ALA A 433 6.31 27.71 24.95
N PHE A 434 6.14 27.22 23.72
CA PHE A 434 7.24 26.71 22.88
C PHE A 434 7.31 27.39 21.52
N ASN A 435 6.18 27.51 20.81
CA ASN A 435 6.13 27.93 19.40
C ASN A 435 7.18 27.19 18.55
N TRP A 436 7.17 25.85 18.61
CA TRP A 436 8.23 25.01 18.06
C TRP A 436 7.70 24.06 16.99
N ARG A 437 8.32 24.03 15.81
CA ARG A 437 7.93 23.14 14.70
C ARG A 437 8.79 21.89 14.62
N PHE A 438 8.13 20.74 14.56
CA PHE A 438 8.70 19.49 14.10
C PHE A 438 8.36 19.27 12.62
N VAL A 439 9.32 18.72 11.88
CA VAL A 439 9.20 18.43 10.45
C VAL A 439 9.61 16.98 10.22
N PHE A 440 8.68 16.15 9.77
CA PHE A 440 8.90 14.71 9.58
C PHE A 440 8.62 14.31 8.12
N PRO A 441 9.65 14.07 7.30
CA PRO A 441 9.49 13.46 6.00
C PRO A 441 9.28 11.93 6.14
N PHE A 442 8.29 11.39 5.45
CA PHE A 442 8.01 9.95 5.46
C PHE A 442 7.39 9.48 4.13
N GLU A 443 7.46 8.17 3.88
CA GLU A 443 6.82 7.54 2.73
C GLU A 443 5.50 6.89 3.14
N TYR A 444 4.47 7.06 2.32
CA TYR A 444 3.12 6.61 2.60
C TYR A 444 2.49 5.95 1.39
N LEU A 445 1.95 4.75 1.61
CA LEU A 445 1.19 4.00 0.63
C LEU A 445 -0.29 4.29 0.80
N VAL A 446 -0.80 5.12 -0.11
CA VAL A 446 -2.13 5.71 -0.07
C VAL A 446 -3.25 4.65 -0.10
N GLY A 447 -3.11 3.60 -0.93
CA GLY A 447 -4.06 2.49 -1.02
C GLY A 447 -4.16 1.62 0.23
N GLU A 448 -3.04 1.38 0.93
CA GLU A 448 -3.03 0.56 2.16
C GLU A 448 -3.18 1.37 3.45
N GLN A 449 -3.06 2.70 3.36
CA GLN A 449 -3.04 3.63 4.49
C GLN A 449 -1.91 3.37 5.51
N LEU A 450 -0.74 2.96 5.03
CA LEU A 450 0.42 2.63 5.85
C LEU A 450 1.65 3.43 5.41
N CYS A 451 2.49 3.79 6.39
CA CYS A 451 3.85 4.25 6.13
C CYS A 451 4.71 3.09 5.67
N VAL A 452 5.63 3.40 4.76
CA VAL A 452 6.61 2.48 4.20
C VAL A 452 7.97 2.89 4.73
N LEU A 453 8.64 1.98 5.44
CA LEU A 453 9.91 2.23 6.08
C LEU A 453 10.96 1.28 5.52
N PRO A 454 12.06 1.80 4.93
CA PRO A 454 13.16 0.94 4.49
C PRO A 454 13.88 0.40 5.73
N GLN A 455 14.07 -0.92 5.77
CA GLN A 455 14.79 -1.63 6.81
C GLN A 455 15.90 -2.46 6.15
N LYS A 456 17.10 -2.43 6.73
CA LYS A 456 18.19 -3.34 6.37
C LYS A 456 18.32 -4.36 7.48
N GLU A 457 18.22 -5.65 7.17
CA GLU A 457 18.43 -6.71 8.17
C GLU A 457 19.87 -6.66 8.70
N HIS A 458 20.83 -6.43 7.80
CA HIS A 458 22.24 -6.27 8.11
C HIS A 458 22.88 -5.16 7.27
N PHE A 459 23.97 -4.56 7.74
CA PHE A 459 24.69 -3.50 7.02
C PHE A 459 25.17 -3.93 5.60
N TRP A 460 25.32 -5.24 5.38
CA TRP A 460 25.74 -5.84 4.10
C TRP A 460 24.59 -6.47 3.30
N SER A 461 23.33 -6.31 3.75
CA SER A 461 22.18 -6.74 2.95
C SER A 461 22.14 -5.93 1.66
N LEU A 462 22.05 -6.63 0.52
CA LEU A 462 21.95 -6.00 -0.79
C LEU A 462 20.59 -5.33 -0.98
N ASP A 463 19.54 -5.98 -0.48
CA ASP A 463 18.16 -5.53 -0.61
C ASP A 463 17.64 -4.92 0.68
N GLU A 464 16.97 -3.77 0.55
CA GLU A 464 16.23 -3.13 1.63
C GLU A 464 14.87 -3.82 1.77
N THR A 465 14.61 -4.42 2.93
CA THR A 465 13.27 -4.90 3.26
C THR A 465 12.38 -3.71 3.59
N VAL A 466 11.08 -3.87 3.36
CA VAL A 466 10.10 -2.80 3.59
C VAL A 466 9.24 -3.17 4.78
N GLN A 467 9.31 -2.38 5.85
CA GLN A 467 8.40 -2.48 6.98
C GLN A 467 7.21 -1.53 6.78
N LYS A 468 5.99 -2.04 6.92
CA LYS A 468 4.77 -1.23 6.82
C LYS A 468 4.17 -1.00 8.20
N VAL A 469 3.98 0.25 8.59
CA VAL A 469 3.45 0.63 9.91
C VAL A 469 2.35 1.69 9.78
N PRO A 470 1.36 1.76 10.69
CA PRO A 470 0.37 2.82 10.66
C PRO A 470 1.02 4.19 10.90
N PRO A 471 0.58 5.26 10.21
CA PRO A 471 1.12 6.60 10.40
C PRO A 471 0.72 7.12 11.79
N LYS A 472 1.59 6.99 12.77
CA LYS A 472 1.32 7.38 14.16
C LYS A 472 2.36 8.38 14.65
N LEU A 473 1.91 9.58 15.02
CA LEU A 473 2.73 10.60 15.66
C LEU A 473 2.73 10.36 17.17
N ILE A 474 3.91 10.19 17.74
CA ILE A 474 4.12 9.99 19.18
C ILE A 474 4.78 11.25 19.72
N LEU A 475 4.15 11.87 20.73
CA LEU A 475 4.67 13.03 21.45
C LEU A 475 4.78 12.68 22.93
N GLN A 476 5.92 12.97 23.53
CA GLN A 476 6.17 12.76 24.96
C GLN A 476 6.56 14.06 25.65
N VAL A 477 5.97 14.30 26.81
CA VAL A 477 6.26 15.44 27.68
C VAL A 477 7.16 14.98 28.82
N TRP A 478 8.22 15.73 29.08
CA TRP A 478 9.28 15.39 30.03
C TRP A 478 9.59 16.59 30.94
N ASP A 479 10.08 16.29 32.15
CA ASP A 479 10.68 17.25 33.07
C ASP A 479 12.22 17.18 32.95
N ASN A 480 12.87 18.30 32.66
CA ASN A 480 14.32 18.35 32.52
C ASN A 480 15.00 18.52 33.89
N ASP A 481 15.63 17.46 34.37
CA ASP A 481 16.37 17.47 35.63
C ASP A 481 17.84 17.81 35.41
N LYS A 482 18.40 18.65 36.29
CA LYS A 482 19.82 19.05 36.17
C LYS A 482 20.82 18.01 36.70
N PHE A 483 20.39 17.15 37.61
CA PHE A 483 21.27 16.24 38.36
C PHE A 483 20.72 14.80 38.46
N SER A 484 19.59 14.51 37.82
CA SER A 484 18.93 13.20 37.73
C SER A 484 18.53 12.91 36.28
N ALA A 485 18.04 11.70 36.01
CA ALA A 485 17.40 11.40 34.74
C ALA A 485 16.06 12.14 34.67
N ASP A 486 15.75 12.69 33.49
CA ASP A 486 14.52 13.43 33.23
C ASP A 486 13.27 12.59 33.55
N ASP A 487 12.30 13.21 34.23
CA ASP A 487 11.05 12.55 34.63
C ASP A 487 10.03 12.54 33.48
N PHE A 488 9.46 11.36 33.22
CA PHE A 488 8.40 11.21 32.21
C PHE A 488 7.07 11.78 32.75
N LEU A 489 6.53 12.79 32.07
CA LEU A 489 5.29 13.45 32.47
C LEU A 489 4.07 12.91 31.71
N GLY A 490 4.20 12.52 30.44
CA GLY A 490 3.10 11.88 29.72
C GLY A 490 3.37 11.64 28.24
N VAL A 491 2.50 10.85 27.61
CA VAL A 491 2.53 10.54 26.17
C VAL A 491 1.20 10.89 25.51
N LEU A 492 1.30 11.31 24.26
CA LEU A 492 0.20 11.51 23.34
C LEU A 492 0.51 10.74 22.04
N GLU A 493 -0.36 9.81 21.68
CA GLU A 493 -0.27 9.02 20.45
C GLU A 493 -1.41 9.39 19.50
N LEU A 494 -1.06 9.75 18.27
CA LEU A 494 -2.00 10.24 17.26
C LEU A 494 -1.83 9.44 15.97
N GLU A 495 -2.75 8.51 15.70
CA GLU A 495 -2.86 7.83 14.40
C GLU A 495 -3.45 8.81 13.37
N LEU A 496 -2.65 9.22 12.38
CA LEU A 496 -2.98 10.28 11.43
C LEU A 496 -4.21 9.97 10.56
N THR A 497 -4.50 8.69 10.31
CA THR A 497 -5.68 8.23 9.55
C THR A 497 -6.97 8.25 10.38
N LYS A 498 -6.87 8.19 11.72
CA LYS A 498 -7.99 8.05 12.65
C LYS A 498 -7.87 9.02 13.84
N LEU A 499 -7.47 10.25 13.55
CA LEU A 499 -7.24 11.29 14.54
C LEU A 499 -8.50 11.59 15.35
N PRO A 500 -8.39 11.70 16.69
CA PRO A 500 -9.41 12.35 17.49
C PRO A 500 -9.52 13.83 17.11
N ARG A 501 -10.76 14.34 17.05
CA ARG A 501 -10.97 15.77 16.86
C ARG A 501 -10.35 16.55 18.03
N PRO A 502 -9.49 17.54 17.75
CA PRO A 502 -8.93 18.38 18.81
C PRO A 502 -10.01 19.20 19.50
N ALA A 503 -9.83 19.42 20.80
CA ALA A 503 -10.65 20.38 21.53
C ALA A 503 -10.21 21.82 21.20
N GLN A 504 -11.16 22.75 21.08
CA GLN A 504 -10.84 24.15 20.80
C GLN A 504 -10.29 24.87 22.04
N HIS A 505 -10.74 24.46 23.23
CA HIS A 505 -10.31 25.01 24.51
C HIS A 505 -9.73 23.91 25.41
N PRO A 506 -8.77 24.24 26.28
CA PRO A 506 -8.15 23.24 27.17
C PRO A 506 -9.16 22.64 28.15
N GLY A 507 -10.23 23.35 28.52
CA GLY A 507 -11.28 22.84 29.41
C GLY A 507 -12.12 21.70 28.82
N ASP A 508 -12.31 21.70 27.50
CA ASP A 508 -13.10 20.69 26.78
C ASP A 508 -12.28 19.42 26.44
N CYS A 509 -10.97 19.48 26.70
CA CYS A 509 -10.02 18.41 26.39
C CYS A 509 -10.07 17.29 27.44
N THR A 510 -10.98 16.33 27.26
CA THR A 510 -11.09 15.13 28.10
C THR A 510 -10.20 13.98 27.60
N PRO A 511 -9.70 13.09 28.49
CA PRO A 511 -8.91 11.95 28.08
C PRO A 511 -9.68 11.05 27.12
N MET A 512 -8.99 10.54 26.10
CA MET A 512 -9.58 9.60 25.17
C MET A 512 -9.89 8.30 25.90
N LEU A 513 -11.19 8.02 26.11
CA LEU A 513 -11.65 6.70 26.53
C LEU A 513 -11.33 5.69 25.41
N GLN A 514 -10.21 4.97 25.54
CA GLN A 514 -10.00 3.71 24.84
C GLN A 514 -11.01 2.70 25.40
N GLY A 515 -12.18 2.63 24.77
CA GLY A 515 -13.27 1.73 25.15
C GLY A 515 -14.58 2.49 25.35
N THR A 516 -15.51 2.30 24.42
CA THR A 516 -16.90 2.72 24.62
C THR A 516 -17.49 2.02 25.84
N PRO A 517 -18.06 2.71 26.84
CA PRO A 517 -19.06 2.06 27.68
C PRO A 517 -20.28 1.79 26.79
N LYS A 518 -20.60 0.52 26.54
CA LYS A 518 -21.92 0.13 26.01
C LYS A 518 -22.95 0.64 27.02
N SER A 519 -23.68 1.70 26.69
CA SER A 519 -24.82 2.10 27.53
C SER A 519 -25.85 0.97 27.53
N PRO A 520 -26.34 0.50 28.69
CA PRO A 520 -27.38 -0.54 28.74
C PRO A 520 -28.75 -0.09 28.21
N TRP A 521 -28.90 1.18 27.81
CA TRP A 521 -30.17 1.83 27.51
C TRP A 521 -30.25 2.26 26.03
N PRO A 522 -31.20 1.73 25.23
CA PRO A 522 -31.28 1.94 23.77
C PRO A 522 -31.54 3.37 23.26
N TRP A 523 -31.80 4.34 24.14
CA TRP A 523 -32.48 5.60 23.76
C TRP A 523 -31.63 6.86 23.97
N LYS A 524 -30.42 6.74 24.54
CA LYS A 524 -29.46 7.84 24.65
C LYS A 524 -28.10 7.40 24.12
N GLY A 525 -28.04 7.09 22.82
CA GLY A 525 -26.78 6.87 22.13
C GLY A 525 -25.98 8.18 22.07
N ARG A 526 -24.97 8.34 22.94
CA ARG A 526 -23.86 9.26 22.61
C ARG A 526 -23.22 8.69 21.34
N LYS A 527 -23.41 9.37 20.20
CA LYS A 527 -22.70 9.05 18.95
C LYS A 527 -21.21 8.92 19.28
N ALA A 528 -20.57 7.86 18.78
CA ALA A 528 -19.13 7.69 18.91
C ALA A 528 -18.43 8.98 18.42
N PRO A 529 -17.33 9.42 19.08
CA PRO A 529 -16.63 10.62 18.66
C PRO A 529 -16.17 10.45 17.21
N SER A 530 -16.62 11.35 16.33
CA SER A 530 -16.23 11.36 14.92
C SER A 530 -14.72 11.52 14.81
N ARG A 531 -14.05 10.56 14.18
CA ARG A 531 -12.62 10.59 13.90
C ARG A 531 -12.35 11.32 12.59
N LEU A 532 -11.17 11.91 12.46
CA LEU A 532 -10.71 12.63 11.29
C LEU A 532 -9.51 11.90 10.67
N SER A 533 -9.40 11.91 9.34
CA SER A 533 -8.15 11.52 8.67
C SER A 533 -7.41 12.78 8.24
N LEU A 534 -6.14 12.94 8.65
CA LEU A 534 -5.30 14.06 8.23
C LEU A 534 -4.98 14.02 6.73
N PHE A 535 -5.08 12.84 6.11
CA PHE A 535 -4.91 12.67 4.66
C PHE A 535 -6.10 13.21 3.86
N ARG A 536 -7.30 13.26 4.47
CA ARG A 536 -8.49 13.89 3.85
C ARG A 536 -8.62 15.36 4.25
N GLN A 537 -8.37 15.65 5.52
CA GLN A 537 -8.34 17.00 6.03
C GLN A 537 -6.89 17.36 6.37
N ARG A 538 -6.17 17.93 5.40
CA ARG A 538 -4.72 18.21 5.45
C ARG A 538 -4.24 19.04 6.66
N ARG A 539 -5.15 19.60 7.47
CA ARG A 539 -4.84 20.42 8.66
C ARG A 539 -5.74 20.12 9.85
N ALA A 540 -5.15 20.09 11.04
CA ALA A 540 -5.86 20.01 12.31
C ALA A 540 -5.16 20.84 13.39
N ARG A 541 -5.91 21.65 14.15
CA ARG A 541 -5.38 22.47 15.25
C ARG A 541 -6.28 22.38 16.48
N GLY A 542 -5.65 22.33 17.64
CA GLY A 542 -6.30 22.51 18.95
C GLY A 542 -5.60 21.70 20.03
N TRP A 543 -6.35 21.29 21.03
CA TRP A 543 -5.85 20.64 22.24
C TRP A 543 -6.06 19.13 22.22
N TRP A 544 -5.01 18.39 22.59
CA TRP A 544 -5.05 16.94 22.78
C TRP A 544 -4.57 16.54 24.18
N PRO A 545 -5.18 15.50 24.79
CA PRO A 545 -4.85 15.07 26.14
C PRO A 545 -3.61 14.18 26.16
N CYS A 546 -2.65 14.49 27.03
CA CYS A 546 -1.52 13.61 27.34
C CYS A 546 -1.87 12.70 28.50
N THR A 547 -1.46 11.43 28.41
CA THR A 547 -1.73 10.44 29.44
C THR A 547 -0.46 9.81 29.96
N VAL A 548 -0.46 9.43 31.23
CA VAL A 548 0.62 8.68 31.88
C VAL A 548 0.02 7.40 32.48
N GLN A 549 0.80 6.32 32.45
CA GLN A 549 0.41 5.07 33.08
C GLN A 549 0.88 5.08 34.53
N ASP A 550 -0.06 4.98 35.47
CA ASP A 550 0.22 4.97 36.91
C ASP A 550 -0.51 3.78 37.56
N GLY A 551 0.25 2.84 38.13
CA GLY A 551 -0.30 1.62 38.74
C GLY A 551 -1.17 0.76 37.80
N GLY A 552 -0.88 0.76 36.49
CA GLY A 552 -1.63 0.02 35.47
C GLY A 552 -2.90 0.71 34.95
N LYS A 553 -3.22 1.94 35.40
CA LYS A 553 -4.33 2.75 34.87
C LYS A 553 -3.79 3.98 34.15
N TRP A 554 -4.44 4.35 33.05
CA TRP A 554 -4.14 5.57 32.32
C TRP A 554 -4.82 6.77 32.99
N ARG A 555 -4.04 7.80 33.30
CA ARG A 555 -4.55 9.08 33.83
C ARG A 555 -4.13 10.24 32.93
N LEU A 556 -4.97 11.27 32.89
CA LEU A 556 -4.62 12.54 32.25
C LEU A 556 -3.46 13.19 33.04
N SER A 557 -2.42 13.61 32.33
CA SER A 557 -1.16 14.12 32.90
C SER A 557 -0.74 15.48 32.34
N GLY A 558 -1.53 16.02 31.41
CA GLY A 558 -1.27 17.26 30.71
C GLY A 558 -2.09 17.37 29.44
N LYS A 559 -2.01 18.52 28.78
CA LYS A 559 -2.64 18.80 27.49
C LYS A 559 -1.65 19.52 26.58
N LEU A 560 -1.63 19.16 25.31
CA LEU A 560 -0.80 19.77 24.28
C LEU A 560 -1.65 20.54 23.28
N GLU A 561 -1.32 21.81 23.03
CA GLU A 561 -1.84 22.57 21.90
C GLU A 561 -0.94 22.35 20.68
N LEU A 562 -1.50 21.75 19.64
CA LEU A 562 -0.76 21.41 18.43
C LEU A 562 -1.42 22.01 17.19
N SER A 563 -0.62 22.21 16.15
CA SER A 563 -1.11 22.36 14.77
C SER A 563 -0.41 21.35 13.90
N LEU A 564 -1.20 20.46 13.31
CA LEU A 564 -0.76 19.44 12.36
C LEU A 564 -1.11 19.91 10.95
N GLU A 565 -0.14 19.86 10.06
CA GLU A 565 -0.30 20.07 8.62
C GLU A 565 0.42 18.94 7.89
N LEU A 566 -0.29 18.27 6.98
CA LEU A 566 0.26 17.23 6.13
C LEU A 566 0.39 17.77 4.71
N LEU A 567 1.56 17.59 4.12
CA LEU A 567 1.89 18.08 2.78
C LEU A 567 2.44 16.95 1.92
N THR A 568 2.15 17.01 0.63
CA THR A 568 2.84 16.20 -0.38
C THR A 568 4.28 16.69 -0.54
N ALA A 569 5.15 15.86 -1.11
CA ALA A 569 6.54 16.26 -1.38
C ALA A 569 6.64 17.54 -2.22
N LYS A 570 5.78 17.69 -3.24
CA LYS A 570 5.76 18.88 -4.10
C LYS A 570 5.41 20.14 -3.30
N GLU A 571 4.33 20.11 -2.52
CA GLU A 571 3.93 21.24 -1.67
C GLU A 571 5.00 21.58 -0.62
N ALA A 572 5.69 20.58 -0.08
CA ALA A 572 6.74 20.78 0.91
C ALA A 572 7.98 21.48 0.32
N GLU A 573 8.35 21.14 -0.93
CA GLU A 573 9.43 21.79 -1.69
C GLU A 573 9.09 23.23 -2.06
N GLU A 574 7.83 23.51 -2.43
CA GLU A 574 7.35 24.87 -2.73
C GLU A 574 7.29 25.77 -1.49
N ARG A 575 7.01 25.18 -0.31
CA ARG A 575 6.88 25.88 0.98
C ARG A 575 7.94 25.40 1.99
N PRO A 576 9.25 25.62 1.77
CA PRO A 576 10.29 25.07 2.62
C PRO A 576 10.26 25.66 4.03
N VAL A 577 10.61 24.85 5.03
CA VAL A 577 10.55 25.22 6.45
C VAL A 577 11.75 24.70 7.25
N GLY A 578 12.23 25.52 8.19
CA GLY A 578 13.24 25.12 9.18
C GLY A 578 12.65 24.38 10.38
N LYS A 579 13.48 23.61 11.09
CA LYS A 579 13.09 22.96 12.36
C LYS A 579 13.00 23.99 13.48
N GLY A 580 12.09 23.77 14.44
CA GLY A 580 11.87 24.68 15.55
C GLY A 580 11.44 26.07 15.09
N ARG A 581 12.31 27.05 15.27
CA ARG A 581 12.15 28.46 14.86
C ARG A 581 13.25 28.89 13.86
N GLU A 582 13.99 27.94 13.34
CA GLU A 582 15.08 28.18 12.39
C GLU A 582 14.55 28.62 11.03
N GLU A 583 15.40 29.28 10.24
CA GLU A 583 15.08 29.68 8.87
C GLU A 583 15.05 28.43 7.96
N PRO A 584 14.10 28.33 7.01
CA PRO A 584 13.02 29.29 6.72
C PRO A 584 11.87 29.23 7.74
N ASN A 585 11.61 30.35 8.42
CA ASN A 585 10.57 30.46 9.43
C ASN A 585 9.29 31.09 8.84
N MET A 586 8.71 30.40 7.87
CA MET A 586 7.47 30.79 7.20
C MET A 586 6.45 29.63 7.24
N TYR A 587 5.19 29.95 6.92
CA TYR A 587 4.10 28.97 6.77
C TYR A 587 3.88 28.00 7.96
N PRO A 588 3.58 28.49 9.17
CA PRO A 588 3.49 29.89 9.60
C PRO A 588 4.81 30.40 10.22
N THR A 589 4.94 31.72 10.38
CA THR A 589 6.07 32.31 11.12
C THR A 589 5.89 32.09 12.62
N LEU A 590 6.91 31.49 13.24
CA LEU A 590 6.92 31.15 14.67
C LEU A 590 7.77 32.15 15.45
N PRO A 591 7.15 33.10 16.18
CA PRO A 591 7.90 34.02 17.03
C PRO A 591 8.45 33.28 18.26
N ALA A 592 9.46 33.87 18.90
CA ALA A 592 9.91 33.39 20.20
C ALA A 592 8.74 33.40 21.22
N PRO A 593 8.59 32.37 22.05
CA PRO A 593 7.50 32.28 23.01
C PRO A 593 7.66 33.34 24.09
N VAL A 594 6.55 33.94 24.51
CA VAL A 594 6.53 34.89 25.62
C VAL A 594 6.59 34.11 26.92
N ARG A 595 7.74 34.17 27.62
CA ARG A 595 7.97 33.50 28.90
C ARG A 595 8.29 34.54 29.99
N PRO A 596 7.73 34.45 31.20
CA PRO A 596 8.01 35.43 32.26
C PRO A 596 9.45 35.29 32.79
N GLU A 597 10.14 36.42 33.02
CA GLU A 597 11.58 36.48 33.36
C GLU A 597 11.92 36.06 34.82
N TRP A 598 11.35 34.97 35.34
CA TRP A 598 11.73 34.43 36.66
C TRP A 598 12.91 33.42 36.57
N SER A 599 13.39 33.11 35.38
CA SER A 599 14.32 32.02 35.09
C SER A 599 15.80 32.29 35.44
N PHE A 600 16.24 33.55 35.57
CA PHE A 600 17.68 33.86 35.73
C PHE A 600 18.11 34.50 37.06
N LEU A 601 17.18 34.87 37.94
CA LEU A 601 17.52 35.67 39.14
C LEU A 601 18.16 34.87 40.28
N TRP A 602 17.84 33.59 40.48
CA TRP A 602 18.43 32.79 41.58
C TRP A 602 19.90 32.41 41.33
N VAL A 603 20.41 32.25 40.11
CA VAL A 603 21.87 32.01 39.95
C VAL A 603 22.65 33.33 40.01
N GLN A 604 22.12 34.39 39.39
CA GLN A 604 22.83 35.66 39.31
C GLN A 604 22.80 36.47 40.62
N ALA A 605 21.75 36.41 41.42
CA ALA A 605 21.66 37.18 42.67
C ALA A 605 22.63 36.70 43.78
N PRO A 606 22.69 35.41 44.17
CA PRO A 606 23.61 34.91 45.18
C PRO A 606 25.06 34.87 44.71
N LEU A 607 25.33 34.63 43.42
CA LEU A 607 26.70 34.74 42.89
C LEU A 607 27.17 36.20 42.84
N ARG A 608 26.28 37.16 42.55
CA ARG A 608 26.65 38.59 42.63
C ARG A 608 26.88 39.03 44.08
N THR A 609 26.09 38.57 45.05
CA THR A 609 26.31 38.87 46.48
C THR A 609 27.49 38.10 47.09
N LEU A 610 27.76 36.85 46.71
CA LEU A 610 28.98 36.11 47.08
C LEU A 610 30.22 36.72 46.43
N ARG A 611 30.15 37.09 45.15
CA ARG A 611 31.23 37.81 44.44
C ARG A 611 31.42 39.24 44.95
N HIS A 612 30.42 39.89 45.54
CA HIS A 612 30.63 41.20 46.18
C HIS A 612 31.06 41.09 47.65
N GLY A 613 30.57 40.10 48.40
CA GLY A 613 30.88 39.92 49.82
C GLY A 613 32.22 39.20 50.04
N LEU A 614 32.34 37.97 49.56
CA LEU A 614 33.54 37.13 49.76
C LEU A 614 34.74 37.72 49.01
N TRP A 615 34.52 38.17 47.77
CA TRP A 615 35.59 38.79 46.99
C TRP A 615 35.97 40.16 47.53
N ARG A 616 35.20 40.90 48.34
CA ARG A 616 35.67 42.23 48.82
C ARG A 616 36.46 42.12 50.14
N GLN A 617 36.17 41.11 50.94
CA GLN A 617 36.75 40.96 52.28
C GLN A 617 37.99 40.05 52.33
N HIS A 618 38.16 39.14 51.35
CA HIS A 618 39.23 38.13 51.37
C HIS A 618 40.15 38.13 50.14
N ARG A 619 40.14 39.16 49.27
CA ARG A 619 40.97 39.24 48.03
C ARG A 619 42.41 38.82 48.26
N VAL A 620 43.04 39.43 49.27
CA VAL A 620 44.46 39.23 49.59
C VAL A 620 44.71 37.82 50.14
N ARG A 621 43.78 37.27 50.93
CA ARG A 621 43.93 35.93 51.53
C ARG A 621 43.73 34.82 50.51
N LEU A 622 42.73 34.95 49.62
CA LEU A 622 42.53 34.00 48.52
C LEU A 622 43.67 34.07 47.50
N SER A 623 44.16 35.27 47.16
CA SER A 623 45.31 35.40 46.26
C SER A 623 46.59 34.84 46.89
N LEU A 624 46.83 35.06 48.20
CA LEU A 624 47.98 34.45 48.89
C LEU A 624 47.87 32.93 48.93
N ALA A 625 46.68 32.40 49.27
CA ALA A 625 46.44 30.96 49.35
C ALA A 625 46.60 30.27 47.99
N LEU A 626 46.11 30.90 46.91
CA LEU A 626 46.29 30.40 45.56
C LEU A 626 47.77 30.46 45.15
N ALA A 627 48.49 31.53 45.50
CA ALA A 627 49.92 31.64 45.23
C ALA A 627 50.76 30.62 46.01
N THR A 628 50.46 30.36 47.29
CA THR A 628 51.13 29.30 48.06
C THR A 628 50.80 27.91 47.54
N LEU A 629 49.55 27.67 47.13
CA LEU A 629 49.15 26.39 46.54
C LEU A 629 49.82 26.16 45.18
N LEU A 630 49.95 27.21 44.36
CA LEU A 630 50.71 27.17 43.10
C LEU A 630 52.21 26.96 43.37
N LEU A 631 52.78 27.61 44.38
CA LEU A 631 54.17 27.43 44.79
C LEU A 631 54.43 26.00 45.27
N LEU A 632 53.53 25.44 46.09
CA LEU A 632 53.59 24.04 46.54
C LEU A 632 53.45 23.06 45.38
N ALA A 633 52.56 23.33 44.42
CA ALA A 633 52.42 22.52 43.21
C ALA A 633 53.68 22.58 42.33
N LEU A 634 54.30 23.75 42.19
CA LEU A 634 55.59 23.91 41.50
C LEU A 634 56.74 23.21 42.23
N LEU A 635 56.78 23.28 43.57
CA LEU A 635 57.76 22.56 44.39
C LEU A 635 57.57 21.06 44.29
N PHE A 636 56.33 20.58 44.31
CA PHE A 636 56.00 19.17 44.11
C PHE A 636 56.41 18.71 42.71
N ALA A 637 56.08 19.47 41.67
CA ALA A 637 56.51 19.19 40.30
C ALA A 637 58.05 19.23 40.17
N PHE A 638 58.73 20.14 40.86
CA PHE A 638 60.19 20.21 40.90
C PHE A 638 60.81 18.98 41.59
N VAL A 639 60.32 18.59 42.77
CA VAL A 639 60.81 17.41 43.49
C VAL A 639 60.49 16.11 42.74
N TYR A 640 59.32 16.04 42.09
CA TYR A 640 58.93 14.90 41.26
C TYR A 640 59.74 14.79 39.97
N SER A 641 60.12 15.93 39.36
CA SER A 641 60.94 15.97 38.12
C SER A 641 62.46 15.97 38.36
N ALA A 642 62.92 16.29 39.57
CA ALA A 642 64.34 16.39 39.91
C ALA A 642 65.14 15.08 39.75
N PRO A 643 64.63 13.87 40.07
CA PRO A 643 65.39 12.64 39.85
C PRO A 643 65.61 12.32 38.37
N GLY A 644 64.67 12.73 37.49
CA GLY A 644 64.77 12.55 36.04
C GLY A 644 65.75 13.52 35.37
N TYR A 645 65.78 14.78 35.81
CA TYR A 645 66.66 15.80 35.24
C TYR A 645 68.12 15.69 35.72
N LEU A 646 68.35 15.23 36.95
CA LEU A 646 69.69 14.93 37.47
C LEU A 646 70.28 13.64 36.86
N ALA A 647 69.45 12.64 36.54
CA ALA A 647 69.89 11.43 35.85
C ALA A 647 70.30 11.69 34.37
N MET A 648 69.63 12.62 33.68
CA MET A 648 69.99 12.99 32.29
C MET A 648 71.28 13.82 32.17
N LYS A 649 71.79 14.43 33.25
CA LYS A 649 73.02 15.25 33.22
C LYS A 649 74.26 14.52 33.78
N LEU A 650 74.10 13.31 34.32
CA LEU A 650 75.19 12.46 34.84
C LEU A 650 75.48 11.23 33.96
N VAL A 651 74.69 10.98 32.90
CA VAL A 651 74.93 9.93 31.90
C VAL A 651 74.89 10.53 30.49
N ASN A 652 75.90 11.37 30.17
CA ASN A 652 76.48 11.60 28.84
C ASN A 652 77.35 12.88 28.81
N PRO A 653 78.61 12.82 29.29
CA PRO A 653 79.65 13.70 28.79
C PRO A 653 80.27 13.07 27.52
N LEU A 654 80.62 13.91 26.54
CA LEU A 654 81.34 13.59 25.29
C LEU A 654 80.49 13.22 24.07
N GLN A 655 80.04 14.25 23.35
CA GLN A 655 80.23 14.32 21.89
C GLN A 655 80.19 15.79 21.45
N GLY A 656 81.31 16.47 21.70
CA GLY A 656 81.66 17.71 21.04
C GLY A 656 82.94 17.50 20.23
N ALA A 657 82.80 17.62 18.91
CA ALA A 657 83.78 18.10 17.95
C ALA A 657 85.15 17.38 17.82
N SER A 658 85.35 16.72 16.68
CA SER A 658 86.65 16.67 16.00
C SER A 658 86.49 16.76 14.47
N PHE A 659 87.14 17.79 13.91
CA PHE A 659 87.86 17.91 12.62
C PHE A 659 87.21 17.35 11.33
N ALA A 660 86.77 18.16 10.35
CA ALA A 660 87.50 19.06 9.43
C ALA A 660 88.28 18.37 8.27
N ARG A 661 87.79 18.67 7.04
CA ARG A 661 88.45 18.73 5.71
C ARG A 661 88.94 17.44 5.02
N GLY A 662 88.56 17.30 3.74
CA GLY A 662 89.44 16.70 2.73
C GLY A 662 88.75 16.12 1.49
N GLU A 663 88.69 16.92 0.42
CA GLU A 663 88.78 16.57 -1.01
C GLU A 663 87.65 15.81 -1.77
N GLN A 664 87.36 16.39 -2.94
CA GLN A 664 86.60 15.92 -4.11
C GLN A 664 87.50 15.02 -5.02
N PRO A 665 87.00 14.34 -6.09
CA PRO A 665 85.83 14.66 -6.91
C PRO A 665 84.66 13.67 -6.85
#